data_AF-A0A7X5QBZ6-F1
#
_entry.id   AF-A0A7X5QBZ6-F1
#
_cell.length_a   1.000
_cell.length_b   1.000
_cell.length_c   1.000
_cell.angle_alpha   90.00
_cell.angle_beta   90.00
_cell.angle_gamma   90.00
#
_symmetry.space_group_name_H-M   'P 1'
#
loop_
_entity.id
_entity.type
_entity.pdbx_description
1 polymer ?
#
loop_
_entity_poly.entity_id
_entity_poly.type
_entity_poly.pdbx_seq_one_letter_code
_entity_poly.pdbx_strand_id
1 'polypeptide(L)'
;MGQAELDNKLSAIVPDAAFKLDERSTLDILNWLKAYAKEIPFDQEKKQFWDSFYFIQANNPQQLADIYQNANKADGLLPAHQVFILAFLKLLETTNRLLNTFPARHRNLYYRELLGLKPKKAQADKVALGITLNPDNTESLIAQGTLFDAGQDGAGNPLHYASDTNLLANQGQLTDLRWYRKKDDGWLSAIALNLADNIALPENGIRLFSPTANDVPVLSGYLITSPSFAMSAGERTIKATLASEWIGNADHITAKISSGDHWLSLSVKKDKAEANDIHYLTLCLSTNDDPISSPDGLDNMAFDVPVLKLGTTQGPTLPKITGIEVSINGNRSVHYASDGGTEQTDTTSFPFGQSPSLSSGFNLVAPEWYGSENATLTITPQWVGLPTSSFSTWYDKYNPKPDNNSVFKVQGYLVTSQKREKLNKVQALFDGKEAPQGQSLEFTLPIMNYPLADSPSPNDWPTSVRIELAEQDFMHTQYWQDPTGKKLPYTPQISALQVQFSAKAKQFSVYPLAPFGRGEATAKAPTLTHEAFYLGFTGVLPGQTLSLYWQLEGIQALALSWFYLNESNSWSTLDKLVDDQTYNLFDRGIWRTLLPQDAANQAALMPTGRYWLKAEITHQTDPQDYPRIKGLLYNATTATLVNGETVEQDHFINELAADSIKQPVNASPAISGVTQPWASWDGHPKETEQAFLTRLPARLSHRNRALSWGNIVTLLKEQFISLFDVKYPSASELTKIPAPEKQQLIVIPDSRYKDNDDALRPKLNPARLAEMVEWIKQLSSPWATLEISNPTYIDVKVNYQVAFIAGVNPDYGYHQLQQELSRKYMPWGENAAIGVTVGNRIDYYQLLATIQQSPLVERVTDLSITIANRVTGAVGKSIEAADNEVLILVWPEPRPSNQGVNQ
;
A
#
# COMPACT_ATOMS: atom_id res chain seq x y z
N MET A 1 -69.65 -11.10 -15.87
CA MET A 1 -68.27 -10.76 -15.47
C MET A 1 -68.35 -9.83 -14.29
N GLY A 2 -67.77 -10.20 -13.15
CA GLY A 2 -67.75 -9.32 -11.98
C GLY A 2 -66.89 -8.09 -12.25
N GLN A 3 -67.14 -6.98 -11.55
CA GLN A 3 -66.34 -5.76 -11.70
C GLN A 3 -64.86 -5.95 -11.37
N ALA A 4 -64.55 -6.73 -10.33
CA ALA A 4 -63.17 -7.10 -10.00
C ALA A 4 -62.51 -7.94 -11.11
N GLU A 5 -63.28 -8.80 -11.79
CA GLU A 5 -62.77 -9.60 -12.91
C GLU A 5 -62.50 -8.71 -14.15
N LEU A 6 -63.32 -7.67 -14.37
CA LEU A 6 -63.05 -6.65 -15.41
C LEU A 6 -61.77 -5.88 -15.10
N ASP A 7 -61.61 -5.41 -13.87
CA ASP A 7 -60.45 -4.60 -13.48
C ASP A 7 -59.16 -5.42 -13.60
N ASN A 8 -59.17 -6.69 -13.18
CA ASN A 8 -58.03 -7.60 -13.34
C ASN A 8 -57.69 -7.86 -14.82
N LYS A 9 -58.69 -8.00 -15.69
CA LYS A 9 -58.44 -8.16 -17.14
C LYS A 9 -57.92 -6.87 -17.78
N LEU A 10 -58.44 -5.71 -17.36
CA LEU A 10 -58.01 -4.42 -17.90
C LEU A 10 -56.59 -4.07 -17.45
N SER A 11 -56.25 -4.29 -16.18
CA SER A 11 -54.91 -4.03 -15.64
C SER A 11 -53.83 -4.94 -16.25
N ALA A 12 -54.20 -6.13 -16.72
CA ALA A 12 -53.28 -7.02 -17.43
C ALA A 12 -52.95 -6.55 -18.86
N ILE A 13 -53.82 -5.73 -19.47
CA ILE A 13 -53.73 -5.34 -20.89
C ILE A 13 -53.27 -3.89 -21.06
N VAL A 14 -53.72 -3.00 -20.17
CA VAL A 14 -53.47 -1.56 -20.26
C VAL A 14 -52.74 -1.12 -18.99
N PRO A 15 -51.60 -0.42 -19.10
CA PRO A 15 -50.92 0.14 -17.93
C PRO A 15 -51.87 1.07 -17.19
N ASP A 16 -51.96 0.90 -15.88
CA ASP A 16 -52.77 1.80 -15.05
C ASP A 16 -52.20 3.22 -15.14
N ALA A 17 -53.06 4.18 -15.44
CA ALA A 17 -52.67 5.57 -15.62
C ALA A 17 -53.37 6.41 -14.56
N ALA A 18 -52.59 7.24 -13.86
CA ALA A 18 -53.13 8.14 -12.85
C ALA A 18 -54.18 9.12 -13.41
N PHE A 19 -54.07 9.50 -14.68
CA PHE A 19 -55.03 10.37 -15.36
C PHE A 19 -56.23 9.58 -15.91
N LYS A 20 -57.44 9.99 -15.52
CA LYS A 20 -58.71 9.45 -16.02
C LYS A 20 -59.43 10.49 -16.88
N LEU A 21 -60.09 10.06 -17.96
CA LEU A 21 -60.89 10.95 -18.80
C LEU A 21 -62.19 11.38 -18.12
N ASP A 22 -62.76 10.50 -17.31
CA ASP A 22 -63.99 10.74 -16.58
C ASP A 22 -63.80 10.37 -15.11
N GLU A 23 -63.55 11.39 -14.30
CA GLU A 23 -63.36 11.31 -12.85
C GLU A 23 -64.65 11.53 -12.05
N ARG A 24 -65.79 11.73 -12.73
CA ARG A 24 -67.06 11.99 -12.06
C ARG A 24 -67.42 10.83 -11.15
N SER A 25 -67.55 11.14 -9.87
CA SER A 25 -68.03 10.20 -8.87
C SER A 25 -69.53 9.96 -9.01
N THR A 26 -70.04 8.92 -8.37
CA THR A 26 -71.49 8.69 -8.25
C THR A 26 -72.21 9.93 -7.69
N LEU A 27 -71.58 10.63 -6.74
CA LEU A 27 -72.11 11.87 -6.17
C LEU A 27 -72.22 12.98 -7.21
N ASP A 28 -71.19 13.17 -8.05
CA ASP A 28 -71.20 14.18 -9.10
C ASP A 28 -72.31 13.92 -10.11
N ILE A 29 -72.50 12.64 -10.49
CA ILE A 29 -73.57 12.24 -11.41
C ILE A 29 -74.95 12.45 -10.79
N LEU A 30 -75.13 12.13 -9.50
CA LEU A 30 -76.39 12.35 -8.79
C LEU A 30 -76.69 13.84 -8.58
N ASN A 31 -75.68 14.67 -8.30
CA ASN A 31 -75.82 16.12 -8.22
C ASN A 31 -76.20 16.72 -9.58
N TRP A 32 -75.55 16.26 -10.66
CA TRP A 32 -75.91 16.64 -12.02
C TRP A 32 -77.35 16.22 -12.36
N LEU A 33 -77.74 14.99 -12.02
CA LEU A 33 -79.10 14.49 -12.24
C LEU A 33 -80.13 15.33 -11.47
N LYS A 34 -79.82 15.75 -10.23
CA LYS A 34 -80.67 16.65 -9.45
C LYS A 34 -80.85 18.00 -10.13
N ALA A 35 -79.77 18.61 -10.60
CA ALA A 35 -79.85 19.87 -11.34
C ALA A 35 -80.65 19.72 -12.63
N TYR A 36 -80.43 18.64 -13.40
CA TYR A 36 -81.15 18.36 -14.63
C TYR A 36 -82.65 18.13 -14.39
N ALA A 37 -83.00 17.33 -13.38
CA ALA A 37 -84.38 17.00 -13.04
C ALA A 37 -85.16 18.21 -12.49
N LYS A 38 -84.48 19.20 -11.91
CA LYS A 38 -85.07 20.45 -11.41
C LYS A 38 -85.59 21.35 -12.54
N GLU A 39 -85.13 21.16 -13.77
CA GLU A 39 -85.63 21.92 -14.95
C GLU A 39 -86.86 21.27 -15.59
N ILE A 40 -87.19 20.02 -15.22
CA ILE A 40 -88.30 19.27 -15.82
C ILE A 40 -89.51 19.35 -14.90
N PRO A 41 -90.63 19.97 -15.33
CA PRO A 41 -91.84 20.02 -14.53
C PRO A 41 -92.45 18.62 -14.38
N PHE A 42 -92.84 18.29 -13.16
CA PHE A 42 -93.50 17.03 -12.81
C PHE A 42 -95.02 17.12 -13.00
N ASP A 43 -95.59 18.30 -12.79
CA ASP A 43 -97.01 18.60 -12.96
C ASP A 43 -97.25 19.68 -14.03
N GLN A 44 -98.48 19.75 -14.55
CA GLN A 44 -98.86 20.77 -15.55
C GLN A 44 -98.83 22.19 -14.98
N GLU A 45 -98.97 22.34 -13.66
CA GLU A 45 -98.93 23.63 -12.95
C GLU A 45 -97.51 24.16 -12.69
N LYS A 46 -96.46 23.36 -12.99
CA LYS A 46 -95.04 23.66 -12.75
C LYS A 46 -94.71 24.00 -11.29
N LYS A 47 -95.44 23.43 -10.33
CA LYS A 47 -95.21 23.63 -8.88
C LYS A 47 -94.23 22.60 -8.31
N GLN A 48 -94.13 21.44 -8.96
CA GLN A 48 -93.16 20.39 -8.62
C GLN A 48 -92.33 20.02 -9.84
N PHE A 49 -91.08 19.66 -9.60
CA PHE A 49 -90.13 19.25 -10.63
C PHE A 49 -89.65 17.83 -10.37
N TRP A 50 -89.09 17.17 -11.38
CA TRP A 50 -88.68 15.77 -11.29
C TRP A 50 -87.57 15.51 -10.25
N ASP A 51 -86.83 16.53 -9.81
CA ASP A 51 -85.87 16.38 -8.70
C ASP A 51 -86.57 15.98 -7.39
N SER A 52 -87.76 16.53 -7.14
CA SER A 52 -88.60 16.17 -6.00
C SER A 52 -89.13 14.74 -6.05
N PHE A 53 -89.14 14.10 -7.24
CA PHE A 53 -89.46 12.69 -7.40
C PHE A 53 -88.24 11.80 -7.13
N TYR A 54 -87.07 12.13 -7.70
CA TYR A 54 -85.88 11.29 -7.58
C TYR A 54 -85.19 11.38 -6.20
N PHE A 55 -85.34 12.50 -5.48
CA PHE A 55 -84.69 12.76 -4.20
C PHE A 55 -85.70 12.95 -3.06
N ILE A 56 -86.57 11.95 -2.84
CA ILE A 56 -87.59 11.91 -1.77
C ILE A 56 -87.06 11.37 -0.43
N GLN A 57 -87.87 11.48 0.64
CA GLN A 57 -87.63 10.83 1.95
C GLN A 57 -86.28 11.19 2.59
N ALA A 58 -85.84 12.43 2.40
CA ALA A 58 -84.53 12.96 2.80
C ALA A 58 -83.32 12.44 2.01
N ASN A 59 -83.47 11.43 1.15
CA ASN A 59 -82.42 10.83 0.30
C ASN A 59 -81.89 11.82 -0.75
N ASN A 60 -80.98 12.68 -0.32
CA ASN A 60 -80.27 13.61 -1.18
C ASN A 60 -79.14 12.89 -1.95
N PRO A 61 -78.51 13.53 -2.96
CA PRO A 61 -77.42 12.94 -3.72
C PRO A 61 -76.28 12.33 -2.86
N GLN A 62 -75.93 12.95 -1.73
CA GLN A 62 -74.89 12.44 -0.82
C GLN A 62 -75.32 11.11 -0.21
N GLN A 63 -76.53 11.05 0.36
CA GLN A 63 -77.03 9.84 1.01
C GLN A 63 -77.18 8.69 0.01
N LEU A 64 -77.66 8.96 -1.20
CA LEU A 64 -77.74 7.95 -2.26
C LEU A 64 -76.35 7.48 -2.74
N ALA A 65 -75.36 8.38 -2.80
CA ALA A 65 -73.97 8.02 -3.10
C ALA A 65 -73.37 7.15 -1.97
N ASP A 66 -73.63 7.47 -0.71
CA ASP A 66 -73.16 6.70 0.45
C ASP A 66 -73.77 5.28 0.46
N ILE A 67 -75.07 5.17 0.16
CA ILE A 67 -75.78 3.89 0.00
C ILE A 67 -75.20 3.11 -1.18
N TYR A 68 -74.90 3.77 -2.29
CA TYR A 68 -74.29 3.14 -3.46
C TYR A 68 -72.91 2.56 -3.16
N GLN A 69 -72.07 3.28 -2.40
CA GLN A 69 -70.76 2.79 -1.97
C GLN A 69 -70.85 1.68 -0.90
N ASN A 70 -71.88 1.73 -0.06
CA ASN A 70 -72.10 0.80 1.04
C ASN A 70 -73.36 -0.07 0.84
N ALA A 71 -73.56 -0.61 -0.36
CA ALA A 71 -74.79 -1.33 -0.72
C ALA A 71 -75.13 -2.49 0.25
N ASN A 72 -74.12 -3.13 0.86
CA ASN A 72 -74.29 -4.21 1.83
C ASN A 72 -74.87 -3.77 3.19
N LYS A 73 -74.91 -2.45 3.46
CA LYS A 73 -75.45 -1.84 4.69
C LYS A 73 -76.81 -1.19 4.46
N ALA A 74 -77.37 -1.27 3.26
CA ALA A 74 -78.69 -0.73 2.96
C ALA A 74 -79.77 -1.53 3.71
N ASP A 75 -80.78 -0.84 4.23
CA ASP A 75 -81.87 -1.41 5.03
C ASP A 75 -82.92 -2.21 4.21
N GLY A 76 -82.76 -2.25 2.89
CA GLY A 76 -83.68 -2.91 1.96
C GLY A 76 -84.98 -2.14 1.69
N LEU A 77 -85.13 -0.91 2.19
CA LEU A 77 -86.36 -0.12 2.13
C LEU A 77 -86.29 1.06 1.15
N LEU A 78 -85.27 1.12 0.29
CA LEU A 78 -85.08 2.21 -0.66
C LEU A 78 -86.20 2.24 -1.74
N PRO A 79 -86.79 3.40 -2.06
CA PRO A 79 -87.76 3.54 -3.14
C PRO A 79 -87.30 2.94 -4.47
N ALA A 80 -88.20 2.23 -5.16
CA ALA A 80 -87.86 1.46 -6.36
C ALA A 80 -87.22 2.31 -7.49
N HIS A 81 -87.62 3.57 -7.65
CA HIS A 81 -87.03 4.47 -8.65
C HIS A 81 -85.62 4.94 -8.27
N GLN A 82 -85.30 5.08 -6.98
CA GLN A 82 -83.94 5.35 -6.50
C GLN A 82 -83.04 4.14 -6.69
N VAL A 83 -83.54 2.93 -6.38
CA VAL A 83 -82.86 1.67 -6.68
C VAL A 83 -82.60 1.54 -8.19
N PHE A 84 -83.59 1.88 -9.02
CA PHE A 84 -83.44 1.86 -10.47
C PHE A 84 -82.31 2.77 -10.96
N ILE A 85 -82.21 4.00 -10.45
CA ILE A 85 -81.08 4.90 -10.76
C ILE A 85 -79.76 4.30 -10.30
N LEU A 86 -79.67 3.82 -9.06
CA LEU A 86 -78.42 3.23 -8.55
C LEU A 86 -77.99 2.01 -9.36
N ALA A 87 -78.94 1.15 -9.75
CA ALA A 87 -78.69 0.02 -10.65
C ALA A 87 -78.21 0.49 -12.04
N PHE A 88 -78.80 1.56 -12.58
CA PHE A 88 -78.37 2.15 -13.85
C PHE A 88 -76.95 2.72 -13.77
N LEU A 89 -76.61 3.44 -12.69
CA LEU A 89 -75.25 3.92 -12.44
C LEU A 89 -74.26 2.76 -12.33
N LYS A 90 -74.67 1.63 -11.72
CA LYS A 90 -73.83 0.43 -11.63
C LYS A 90 -73.50 -0.17 -12.99
N LEU A 91 -74.43 -0.13 -13.93
CA LEU A 91 -74.20 -0.56 -15.31
C LEU A 91 -73.20 0.38 -16.02
N LEU A 92 -73.35 1.70 -15.83
CA LEU A 92 -72.50 2.72 -16.44
C LEU A 92 -71.03 2.67 -15.98
N GLU A 93 -70.74 2.13 -14.79
CA GLU A 93 -69.35 1.93 -14.34
C GLU A 93 -68.52 1.12 -15.34
N THR A 94 -69.12 0.14 -16.02
CA THR A 94 -68.43 -0.67 -17.02
C THR A 94 -67.93 0.20 -18.18
N THR A 95 -68.80 1.07 -18.71
CA THR A 95 -68.44 1.98 -19.80
C THR A 95 -67.45 3.05 -19.35
N ASN A 96 -67.59 3.58 -18.13
CA ASN A 96 -66.65 4.56 -17.58
C ASN A 96 -65.24 3.96 -17.41
N ARG A 97 -65.14 2.72 -16.90
CA ARG A 97 -63.85 2.02 -16.79
C ARG A 97 -63.19 1.80 -18.14
N LEU A 98 -63.94 1.33 -19.13
CA LEU A 98 -63.42 1.16 -20.49
C LEU A 98 -62.98 2.49 -21.10
N LEU A 99 -63.74 3.56 -20.90
CA LEU A 99 -63.37 4.90 -21.35
C LEU A 99 -62.07 5.39 -20.68
N ASN A 100 -61.93 5.16 -19.38
CA ASN A 100 -60.74 5.55 -18.62
C ASN A 100 -59.48 4.77 -18.99
N THR A 101 -59.58 3.65 -19.71
CA THR A 101 -58.40 2.99 -20.33
C THR A 101 -57.91 3.67 -21.61
N PHE A 102 -58.69 4.58 -22.20
CA PHE A 102 -58.38 5.17 -23.51
C PHE A 102 -57.09 6.02 -23.51
N PRO A 103 -56.80 6.90 -22.53
CA PRO A 103 -55.58 7.71 -22.54
C PRO A 103 -54.30 6.88 -22.56
N ALA A 104 -54.25 5.81 -21.76
CA ALA A 104 -53.11 4.91 -21.70
C ALA A 104 -52.90 4.19 -23.05
N ARG A 105 -53.99 3.71 -23.67
CA ARG A 105 -53.94 3.10 -25.01
C ARG A 105 -53.51 4.09 -26.09
N HIS A 106 -54.03 5.32 -26.05
CA HIS A 106 -53.65 6.38 -26.98
C HIS A 106 -52.16 6.75 -26.84
N ARG A 107 -51.66 6.87 -25.60
CA ARG A 107 -50.23 7.09 -25.33
C ARG A 107 -49.37 5.95 -25.89
N ASN A 108 -49.80 4.71 -25.70
CA ASN A 108 -49.10 3.54 -26.21
C ASN A 108 -49.08 3.52 -27.75
N LEU A 109 -50.22 3.75 -28.40
CA LEU A 109 -50.33 3.92 -29.86
C LEU A 109 -49.33 4.96 -30.37
N TYR A 110 -49.31 6.14 -29.75
CA TYR A 110 -48.41 7.22 -30.16
C TYR A 110 -46.93 6.85 -30.02
N TYR A 111 -46.52 6.31 -28.88
CA TYR A 111 -45.11 5.97 -28.64
C TYR A 111 -44.63 4.76 -29.43
N ARG A 112 -45.44 3.70 -29.56
CA ARG A 112 -45.02 2.44 -30.18
C ARG A 112 -45.31 2.38 -31.67
N GLU A 113 -46.53 2.70 -32.08
CA GLU A 113 -46.97 2.52 -33.48
C GLU A 113 -46.57 3.72 -34.35
N LEU A 114 -46.73 4.96 -33.85
CA LEU A 114 -46.36 6.15 -34.62
C LEU A 114 -44.86 6.49 -34.52
N LEU A 115 -44.29 6.51 -33.31
CA LEU A 115 -42.88 6.87 -33.10
C LEU A 115 -41.92 5.68 -33.13
N GLY A 116 -42.40 4.44 -33.11
CA GLY A 116 -41.55 3.24 -33.17
C GLY A 116 -40.68 3.01 -31.94
N LEU A 117 -40.99 3.65 -30.80
CA LEU A 117 -40.16 3.62 -29.60
C LEU A 117 -40.37 2.31 -28.84
N LYS A 118 -39.27 1.75 -28.34
CA LYS A 118 -39.25 0.46 -27.63
C LYS A 118 -38.55 0.62 -26.27
N PRO A 119 -38.95 -0.19 -25.27
CA PRO A 119 -38.19 -0.31 -24.02
C PRO A 119 -36.75 -0.72 -24.29
N LYS A 120 -35.80 -0.21 -23.49
CA LYS A 120 -34.40 -0.66 -23.53
C LYS A 120 -34.34 -2.15 -23.16
N LYS A 121 -33.51 -2.90 -23.89
CA LYS A 121 -33.20 -4.29 -23.57
C LYS A 121 -32.37 -4.35 -22.28
N ALA A 122 -32.33 -5.52 -21.66
CA ALA A 122 -31.36 -5.77 -20.60
C ALA A 122 -29.94 -5.62 -21.15
N GLN A 123 -29.04 -5.11 -20.32
CA GLN A 123 -27.61 -5.03 -20.61
C GLN A 123 -26.90 -6.10 -19.79
N ALA A 124 -26.10 -6.92 -20.46
CA ALA A 124 -25.29 -7.94 -19.83
C ALA A 124 -24.26 -7.31 -18.88
N ASP A 125 -24.15 -7.89 -17.69
CA ASP A 125 -23.10 -7.59 -16.73
C ASP A 125 -21.79 -8.28 -17.12
N LYS A 126 -20.71 -7.81 -16.49
CA LYS A 126 -19.35 -8.29 -16.70
C LYS A 126 -18.72 -8.76 -15.40
N VAL A 127 -17.78 -9.70 -15.52
CA VAL A 127 -16.98 -10.23 -14.41
C VAL A 127 -15.50 -10.30 -14.81
N ALA A 128 -14.61 -10.26 -13.82
CA ALA A 128 -13.19 -10.51 -13.99
C ALA A 128 -12.89 -11.94 -13.52
N LEU A 129 -12.27 -12.74 -14.38
CA LEU A 129 -11.96 -14.14 -14.14
C LEU A 129 -10.45 -14.34 -14.15
N GLY A 130 -9.92 -14.99 -13.11
CA GLY A 130 -8.56 -15.55 -13.09
C GLY A 130 -8.59 -17.02 -13.49
N ILE A 131 -7.67 -17.44 -14.36
CA ILE A 131 -7.58 -18.82 -14.86
C ILE A 131 -6.32 -19.50 -14.33
N THR A 132 -6.49 -20.61 -13.62
CA THR A 132 -5.38 -21.45 -13.18
C THR A 132 -5.30 -22.69 -14.06
N LEU A 133 -4.10 -23.00 -14.57
CA LEU A 133 -3.87 -24.20 -15.37
C LEU A 133 -3.49 -25.40 -14.51
N ASN A 134 -3.67 -26.60 -15.06
CA ASN A 134 -3.13 -27.84 -14.50
C ASN A 134 -1.59 -27.88 -14.66
N PRO A 135 -0.86 -28.47 -13.71
CA PRO A 135 0.61 -28.59 -13.77
C PRO A 135 1.16 -29.31 -15.00
N ASP A 136 0.34 -30.11 -15.69
CA ASP A 136 0.74 -30.83 -16.91
C ASP A 136 0.73 -29.94 -18.17
N ASN A 137 0.12 -28.76 -18.11
CA ASN A 137 0.00 -27.83 -19.25
C ASN A 137 0.79 -26.55 -18.98
N THR A 138 1.89 -26.35 -19.71
CA THR A 138 2.74 -25.15 -19.59
C THR A 138 2.05 -23.87 -20.08
N GLU A 139 1.18 -24.00 -21.08
CA GLU A 139 0.42 -22.91 -21.68
C GLU A 139 -0.85 -23.45 -22.35
N SER A 140 -1.94 -22.67 -22.33
CA SER A 140 -3.21 -23.03 -22.98
C SER A 140 -3.98 -21.79 -23.45
N LEU A 141 -4.50 -21.83 -24.68
CA LEU A 141 -5.35 -20.78 -25.21
C LEU A 141 -6.78 -20.91 -24.68
N ILE A 142 -7.25 -19.89 -23.98
CA ILE A 142 -8.66 -19.66 -23.69
C ILE A 142 -9.19 -18.74 -24.78
N ALA A 143 -9.91 -19.31 -25.73
CA ALA A 143 -10.46 -18.56 -26.84
C ALA A 143 -11.54 -17.57 -26.35
N GLN A 144 -11.66 -16.43 -27.03
CA GLN A 144 -12.80 -15.53 -26.90
C GLN A 144 -14.10 -16.31 -27.12
N GLY A 145 -15.10 -16.06 -26.27
CA GLY A 145 -16.37 -16.78 -26.31
C GLY A 145 -16.38 -18.09 -25.51
N THR A 146 -15.31 -18.43 -24.81
CA THR A 146 -15.30 -19.57 -23.87
C THR A 146 -16.33 -19.30 -22.78
N LEU A 147 -17.23 -20.26 -22.55
CA LEU A 147 -18.33 -20.13 -21.60
C LEU A 147 -17.92 -20.60 -20.21
N PHE A 148 -18.26 -19.80 -19.20
CA PHE A 148 -18.07 -20.06 -17.78
C PHE A 148 -19.41 -20.17 -17.08
N ASP A 149 -19.52 -21.15 -16.18
CA ASP A 149 -20.74 -21.48 -15.45
C ASP A 149 -20.81 -20.68 -14.15
N ALA A 150 -21.88 -19.91 -13.98
CA ALA A 150 -22.18 -19.12 -12.79
C ALA A 150 -23.42 -19.63 -12.03
N GLY A 151 -23.88 -20.85 -12.32
CA GLY A 151 -25.07 -21.43 -11.68
C GLY A 151 -26.37 -21.03 -12.41
N GLN A 152 -27.44 -20.78 -11.65
CA GLN A 152 -28.78 -20.50 -12.17
C GLN A 152 -29.44 -19.32 -11.45
N ASP A 153 -30.35 -18.63 -12.14
CA ASP A 153 -31.19 -17.60 -11.54
C ASP A 153 -32.37 -18.19 -10.72
N GLY A 154 -33.20 -17.32 -10.13
CA GLY A 154 -34.36 -17.71 -9.32
C GLY A 154 -35.42 -18.51 -10.10
N ALA A 155 -35.47 -18.39 -11.42
CA ALA A 155 -36.34 -19.16 -12.31
C ALA A 155 -35.71 -20.46 -12.83
N GLY A 156 -34.45 -20.74 -12.50
CA GLY A 156 -33.71 -21.92 -12.95
C GLY A 156 -33.05 -21.78 -14.33
N ASN A 157 -32.96 -20.56 -14.88
CA ASN A 157 -32.22 -20.32 -16.11
C ASN A 157 -30.70 -20.33 -15.81
N PRO A 158 -29.88 -21.01 -16.62
CA PRO A 158 -28.43 -21.02 -16.41
C PRO A 158 -27.81 -19.65 -16.66
N LEU A 159 -26.83 -19.27 -15.85
CA LEU A 159 -26.05 -18.04 -15.99
C LEU A 159 -24.71 -18.38 -16.63
N HIS A 160 -24.51 -17.98 -17.88
CA HIS A 160 -23.28 -18.26 -18.63
C HIS A 160 -22.56 -16.97 -19.04
N TYR A 161 -21.28 -16.88 -18.70
CA TYR A 161 -20.42 -15.75 -19.06
C TYR A 161 -19.43 -16.17 -20.15
N ALA A 162 -19.31 -15.38 -21.21
CA ALA A 162 -18.36 -15.62 -22.29
C ALA A 162 -17.12 -14.74 -22.13
N SER A 163 -15.91 -15.30 -22.25
CA SER A 163 -14.68 -14.50 -22.29
C SER A 163 -14.71 -13.45 -23.39
N ASP A 164 -14.36 -12.22 -23.05
CA ASP A 164 -14.41 -11.09 -23.99
C ASP A 164 -13.23 -11.08 -24.96
N THR A 165 -12.09 -11.66 -24.57
CA THR A 165 -10.84 -11.67 -25.33
C THR A 165 -10.17 -13.04 -25.30
N ASN A 166 -9.29 -13.30 -26.27
CA ASN A 166 -8.38 -14.44 -26.19
C ASN A 166 -7.38 -14.22 -25.04
N LEU A 167 -7.19 -15.25 -24.22
CA LEU A 167 -6.17 -15.28 -23.17
C LEU A 167 -5.29 -16.50 -23.39
N LEU A 168 -3.98 -16.28 -23.52
CA LEU A 168 -3.00 -17.35 -23.49
C LEU A 168 -2.54 -17.53 -22.05
N ALA A 169 -3.23 -18.42 -21.32
CA ALA A 169 -2.95 -18.68 -19.92
C ALA A 169 -1.69 -19.55 -19.78
N ASN A 170 -0.92 -19.35 -18.72
CA ASN A 170 0.28 -20.14 -18.39
C ASN A 170 0.29 -20.56 -16.91
N GLN A 171 1.34 -21.23 -16.45
CA GLN A 171 1.48 -21.68 -15.06
C GLN A 171 1.95 -20.58 -14.10
N GLY A 172 2.04 -19.35 -14.57
CA GLY A 172 2.52 -18.22 -13.79
C GLY A 172 1.63 -17.89 -12.59
N GLN A 173 2.22 -17.21 -11.62
CA GLN A 173 1.52 -16.59 -10.51
C GLN A 173 2.24 -15.30 -10.10
N LEU A 174 1.47 -14.27 -9.75
CA LEU A 174 2.01 -13.10 -9.06
C LEU A 174 2.25 -13.45 -7.59
N THR A 175 3.50 -13.48 -7.17
CA THR A 175 3.87 -13.85 -5.79
C THR A 175 4.24 -12.65 -4.94
N ASP A 176 4.71 -11.56 -5.56
CA ASP A 176 5.28 -10.42 -4.86
C ASP A 176 4.82 -9.09 -5.42
N LEU A 177 4.50 -8.16 -4.51
CA LEU A 177 4.34 -6.74 -4.78
C LEU A 177 5.19 -5.98 -3.76
N ARG A 178 6.17 -5.25 -4.26
CA ARG A 178 7.11 -4.47 -3.44
C ARG A 178 7.19 -3.05 -3.97
N TRP A 179 7.54 -2.09 -3.14
CA TRP A 179 7.85 -0.75 -3.62
C TRP A 179 8.88 -0.08 -2.75
N TYR A 180 9.54 0.94 -3.28
CA TYR A 180 10.22 1.91 -2.45
C TYR A 180 9.49 3.26 -2.55
N ARG A 181 9.45 3.98 -1.43
CA ARG A 181 8.76 5.26 -1.29
C ARG A 181 9.67 6.28 -0.61
N LYS A 182 9.47 7.55 -0.93
CA LYS A 182 10.23 8.63 -0.30
C LYS A 182 9.70 8.90 1.11
N LYS A 183 10.59 9.14 2.07
CA LYS A 183 10.25 9.63 3.41
C LYS A 183 11.34 10.59 3.86
N ASP A 184 10.98 11.86 4.04
CA ASP A 184 11.91 12.95 4.32
C ASP A 184 13.03 12.98 3.24
N ASP A 185 14.30 13.04 3.66
CA ASP A 185 15.48 12.96 2.78
C ASP A 185 15.97 11.53 2.51
N GLY A 186 15.19 10.52 2.89
CA GLY A 186 15.51 9.10 2.75
C GLY A 186 14.47 8.32 1.94
N TRP A 187 14.76 7.03 1.77
CA TRP A 187 13.90 6.09 1.07
C TRP A 187 13.58 4.90 1.96
N LEU A 188 12.35 4.41 1.89
CA LEU A 188 11.91 3.21 2.58
C LEU A 188 11.48 2.17 1.55
N SER A 189 11.89 0.93 1.73
CA SER A 189 11.40 -0.22 0.98
C SER A 189 10.27 -0.89 1.77
N ALA A 190 9.23 -1.31 1.06
CA ALA A 190 8.06 -1.94 1.62
C ALA A 190 7.68 -3.20 0.82
N ILE A 191 7.10 -4.17 1.50
CA ILE A 191 6.58 -5.41 0.92
C ILE A 191 5.08 -5.45 1.19
N ALA A 192 4.28 -5.32 0.14
CA ALA A 192 2.82 -5.28 0.21
C ALA A 192 2.18 -6.66 -0.06
N LEU A 193 2.85 -7.52 -0.83
CA LEU A 193 2.49 -8.91 -1.07
C LEU A 193 3.76 -9.74 -1.15
N ASN A 194 3.80 -10.88 -0.46
CA ASN A 194 4.82 -11.92 -0.60
C ASN A 194 4.23 -13.25 -0.12
N LEU A 195 3.95 -14.16 -1.07
CA LEU A 195 3.33 -15.44 -0.76
C LEU A 195 4.24 -16.38 0.07
N ALA A 196 5.57 -16.31 -0.10
CA ALA A 196 6.49 -17.16 0.64
C ALA A 196 6.53 -16.80 2.14
N ASP A 197 6.40 -15.52 2.45
CA ASP A 197 6.39 -14.99 3.83
C ASP A 197 4.96 -14.85 4.41
N ASN A 198 3.94 -15.37 3.73
CA ASN A 198 2.51 -15.23 4.08
C ASN A 198 2.03 -13.78 4.25
N ILE A 199 2.60 -12.84 3.49
CA ILE A 199 2.17 -11.44 3.46
C ILE A 199 1.13 -11.29 2.35
N ALA A 200 -0.12 -11.07 2.72
CA ALA A 200 -1.24 -10.83 1.80
C ALA A 200 -1.62 -9.35 1.73
N LEU A 201 -2.29 -8.94 0.65
CA LEU A 201 -2.90 -7.62 0.56
C LEU A 201 -4.00 -7.45 1.64
N PRO A 202 -4.15 -6.26 2.25
CA PRO A 202 -5.23 -6.01 3.20
C PRO A 202 -6.61 -6.16 2.55
N GLU A 203 -7.63 -6.60 3.31
CA GLU A 203 -9.00 -6.79 2.79
C GLU A 203 -9.58 -5.53 2.13
N ASN A 204 -9.31 -4.36 2.70
CA ASN A 204 -9.77 -3.08 2.15
C ASN A 204 -8.88 -2.55 1.01
N GLY A 205 -7.89 -3.32 0.56
CA GLY A 205 -6.84 -2.91 -0.37
C GLY A 205 -5.78 -2.01 0.26
N ILE A 206 -4.77 -1.64 -0.51
CA ILE A 206 -3.65 -0.80 -0.10
C ILE A 206 -3.40 0.32 -1.11
N ARG A 207 -3.11 1.53 -0.63
CA ARG A 207 -2.72 2.64 -1.52
C ARG A 207 -1.29 2.45 -1.96
N LEU A 208 -1.03 2.62 -3.25
CA LEU A 208 0.33 2.51 -3.79
C LEU A 208 1.26 3.48 -3.03
N PHE A 209 2.44 2.99 -2.64
CA PHE A 209 3.43 3.73 -1.84
C PHE A 209 2.99 4.15 -0.44
N SER A 210 1.91 3.59 0.11
CA SER A 210 1.59 3.80 1.52
C SER A 210 2.58 3.08 2.45
N PRO A 211 2.71 3.54 3.70
CA PRO A 211 3.48 2.79 4.71
C PRO A 211 2.93 1.38 4.89
N THR A 212 3.83 0.42 5.11
CA THR A 212 3.51 -0.96 5.50
C THR A 212 4.11 -1.27 6.88
N ALA A 213 3.69 -2.38 7.50
CA ALA A 213 4.29 -2.85 8.75
C ALA A 213 5.77 -3.23 8.61
N ASN A 214 6.23 -3.52 7.38
CA ASN A 214 7.57 -4.02 7.06
C ASN A 214 8.43 -2.97 6.35
N ASP A 215 8.19 -1.68 6.59
CA ASP A 215 8.99 -0.62 5.99
C ASP A 215 10.43 -0.64 6.56
N VAL A 216 11.42 -0.79 5.68
CA VAL A 216 12.85 -0.81 6.03
C VAL A 216 13.56 0.34 5.31
N PRO A 217 14.48 1.07 5.96
CA PRO A 217 15.32 2.07 5.28
C PRO A 217 16.14 1.48 4.14
N VAL A 218 16.02 2.09 2.96
CA VAL A 218 16.86 1.77 1.80
C VAL A 218 18.23 2.39 2.00
N LEU A 219 19.25 1.54 2.06
CA LEU A 219 20.62 1.98 2.20
C LEU A 219 21.20 2.42 0.86
N SER A 220 21.58 3.68 0.78
CA SER A 220 22.33 4.24 -0.35
C SER A 220 23.83 4.03 -0.13
N GLY A 221 24.39 2.98 -0.71
CA GLY A 221 25.81 2.63 -0.53
C GLY A 221 26.23 1.37 -1.28
N TYR A 222 27.04 0.54 -0.63
CA TYR A 222 27.71 -0.60 -1.26
C TYR A 222 27.76 -1.84 -0.37
N LEU A 223 27.80 -3.00 -1.01
CA LEU A 223 28.35 -4.22 -0.45
C LEU A 223 29.81 -4.31 -0.87
N ILE A 224 30.71 -4.47 0.08
CA ILE A 224 32.14 -4.65 -0.15
C ILE A 224 32.52 -6.06 0.28
N THR A 225 33.18 -6.79 -0.61
CA THR A 225 33.65 -8.16 -0.34
C THR A 225 35.16 -8.17 -0.30
N SER A 226 35.75 -8.79 0.72
CA SER A 226 37.21 -8.91 0.83
C SER A 226 37.58 -10.08 1.74
N PRO A 227 38.52 -10.95 1.34
CA PRO A 227 39.10 -11.96 2.23
C PRO A 227 39.74 -11.34 3.48
N SER A 228 40.26 -10.11 3.38
CA SER A 228 40.92 -9.41 4.50
C SER A 228 39.98 -9.08 5.65
N PHE A 229 38.67 -9.19 5.46
CA PHE A 229 37.68 -9.02 6.53
C PHE A 229 37.58 -10.23 7.47
N ALA A 230 38.15 -11.40 7.13
CA ALA A 230 38.07 -12.62 7.93
C ALA A 230 38.89 -12.52 9.23
N MET A 231 38.43 -11.70 10.17
CA MET A 231 39.08 -11.43 11.46
C MET A 231 38.30 -12.14 12.57
N SER A 232 38.97 -13.08 13.24
CA SER A 232 38.31 -14.04 14.12
C SER A 232 38.02 -13.49 15.52
N ALA A 233 38.83 -12.55 16.01
CA ALA A 233 38.74 -12.03 17.37
C ALA A 233 39.46 -10.68 17.53
N GLY A 234 39.37 -10.08 18.73
CA GLY A 234 40.02 -8.81 19.08
C GLY A 234 39.17 -7.58 18.76
N GLU A 235 39.66 -6.39 19.14
CA GLU A 235 39.08 -5.13 18.71
C GLU A 235 39.43 -4.95 17.23
N ARG A 236 38.41 -5.02 16.36
CA ARG A 236 38.59 -5.05 14.92
C ARG A 236 38.15 -3.72 14.35
N THR A 237 39.00 -3.12 13.55
CA THR A 237 38.76 -1.84 12.89
C THR A 237 38.90 -2.00 11.38
N ILE A 238 37.93 -1.48 10.63
CA ILE A 238 37.96 -1.42 9.17
C ILE A 238 37.92 0.06 8.78
N LYS A 239 38.97 0.52 8.10
CA LYS A 239 39.04 1.87 7.55
C LYS A 239 38.72 1.82 6.05
N ALA A 240 37.62 2.43 5.65
CA ALA A 240 37.20 2.54 4.26
C ALA A 240 37.55 3.92 3.68
N THR A 241 38.26 3.95 2.55
CA THR A 241 38.62 5.19 1.82
C THR A 241 37.58 5.50 0.75
N LEU A 242 37.09 6.73 0.72
CA LEU A 242 36.10 7.21 -0.25
C LEU A 242 36.79 7.78 -1.50
N ALA A 243 36.19 7.59 -2.69
CA ALA A 243 36.70 8.12 -3.96
C ALA A 243 36.72 9.66 -4.02
N SER A 244 35.78 10.27 -3.31
CA SER A 244 35.65 11.72 -3.17
C SER A 244 35.22 12.04 -1.75
N GLU A 245 35.30 13.30 -1.40
CA GLU A 245 34.74 13.84 -0.17
C GLU A 245 33.22 13.56 -0.09
N TRP A 246 32.73 13.28 1.11
CA TRP A 246 31.31 13.07 1.39
C TRP A 246 30.81 14.07 2.42
N ILE A 247 29.83 14.89 2.00
CA ILE A 247 29.23 15.97 2.79
C ILE A 247 27.90 15.49 3.37
N GLY A 248 27.93 14.44 4.19
CA GLY A 248 26.75 13.83 4.81
C GLY A 248 26.91 13.63 6.32
N ASN A 249 25.82 13.30 7.01
CA ASN A 249 25.87 13.05 8.46
C ASN A 249 26.20 11.59 8.74
N ALA A 250 27.35 11.35 9.40
CA ALA A 250 27.80 10.02 9.79
C ALA A 250 26.83 9.28 10.73
N ASP A 251 25.95 9.97 11.45
CA ASP A 251 24.94 9.35 12.32
C ASP A 251 23.86 8.60 11.52
N HIS A 252 23.77 8.83 10.20
CA HIS A 252 22.89 8.09 9.27
C HIS A 252 23.60 6.95 8.54
N ILE A 253 24.90 6.74 8.80
CA ILE A 253 25.63 5.60 8.24
C ILE A 253 25.25 4.34 9.01
N THR A 254 24.86 3.33 8.26
CA THR A 254 24.73 1.96 8.76
C THR A 254 25.85 1.12 8.17
N ALA A 255 26.56 0.42 9.04
CA ALA A 255 27.61 -0.51 8.68
C ALA A 255 27.35 -1.87 9.35
N LYS A 256 27.28 -2.92 8.54
CA LYS A 256 27.09 -4.30 9.00
C LYS A 256 28.06 -5.24 8.28
N ILE A 257 28.57 -6.26 8.96
CA ILE A 257 29.48 -7.23 8.38
C ILE A 257 29.02 -8.66 8.64
N SER A 258 29.24 -9.56 7.69
CA SER A 258 28.73 -10.94 7.76
C SER A 258 29.45 -11.78 8.83
N SER A 259 28.67 -12.60 9.54
CA SER A 259 29.16 -13.65 10.44
C SER A 259 28.24 -14.86 10.30
N GLY A 260 28.55 -15.73 9.34
CA GLY A 260 27.71 -16.88 9.01
C GLY A 260 26.29 -16.46 8.61
N ASP A 261 25.32 -16.86 9.42
CA ASP A 261 23.88 -16.67 9.19
C ASP A 261 23.32 -15.32 9.67
N HIS A 262 24.14 -14.42 10.22
CA HIS A 262 23.68 -13.12 10.72
C HIS A 262 24.66 -11.95 10.44
N TRP A 263 24.16 -10.73 10.68
CA TRP A 263 24.92 -9.48 10.51
C TRP A 263 25.43 -8.94 11.85
N LEU A 264 26.73 -8.64 11.93
CA LEU A 264 27.34 -7.89 13.04
C LEU A 264 27.27 -6.39 12.76
N SER A 265 26.80 -5.60 13.72
CA SER A 265 26.70 -4.14 13.57
C SER A 265 28.02 -3.46 13.94
N LEU A 266 28.56 -2.65 13.05
CA LEU A 266 29.80 -1.91 13.23
C LEU A 266 29.49 -0.50 13.75
N SER A 267 30.24 -0.07 14.78
CA SER A 267 30.20 1.33 15.24
C SER A 267 31.05 2.22 14.32
N VAL A 268 30.53 3.39 13.95
CA VAL A 268 31.25 4.35 13.09
C VAL A 268 31.94 5.39 13.98
N LYS A 269 33.27 5.37 14.03
CA LYS A 269 34.06 6.38 14.74
C LYS A 269 34.32 7.58 13.82
N LYS A 270 34.02 8.77 14.31
CA LYS A 270 34.37 10.04 13.66
C LYS A 270 35.83 10.34 13.96
N ASP A 271 36.69 10.33 12.95
CA ASP A 271 38.02 10.88 13.12
C ASP A 271 37.89 12.41 13.24
N LYS A 272 38.58 12.99 14.23
CA LYS A 272 38.56 14.43 14.53
C LYS A 272 39.34 15.21 13.45
N ALA A 273 38.85 15.20 12.21
CA ALA A 273 39.13 16.26 11.26
C ALA A 273 38.05 17.34 11.41
N GLU A 274 38.44 18.60 11.28
CA GLU A 274 37.57 19.77 11.46
C GLU A 274 36.31 19.70 10.57
N ALA A 275 35.26 20.39 10.99
CA ALA A 275 33.88 20.28 10.51
C ALA A 275 33.70 20.06 8.98
N ASN A 276 32.82 19.09 8.66
CA ASN A 276 32.10 18.82 7.39
C ASN A 276 32.74 17.94 6.30
N ASP A 277 34.01 17.52 6.38
CA ASP A 277 34.66 16.86 5.23
C ASP A 277 35.14 15.43 5.59
N ILE A 278 34.41 14.40 5.14
CA ILE A 278 34.75 12.98 5.42
C ILE A 278 35.42 12.33 4.20
N HIS A 279 36.70 11.98 4.34
CA HIS A 279 37.46 11.21 3.33
C HIS A 279 37.60 9.71 3.66
N TYR A 280 37.40 9.34 4.93
CA TYR A 280 37.56 7.97 5.42
C TYR A 280 36.53 7.66 6.50
N LEU A 281 36.09 6.41 6.56
CA LEU A 281 35.17 5.90 7.57
C LEU A 281 35.87 4.81 8.39
N THR A 282 35.89 4.99 9.70
CA THR A 282 36.51 4.05 10.64
C THR A 282 35.41 3.24 11.34
N LEU A 283 35.30 1.96 11.00
CA LEU A 283 34.25 1.03 11.43
C LEU A 283 34.82 0.06 12.47
N CYS A 284 34.20 -0.07 13.65
CA CYS A 284 34.76 -0.82 14.78
C CYS A 284 33.82 -1.92 15.30
N LEU A 285 34.37 -3.11 15.58
CA LEU A 285 33.78 -4.18 16.37
C LEU A 285 34.55 -4.36 17.68
N SER A 286 33.82 -4.77 18.72
CA SER A 286 34.37 -5.06 20.03
C SER A 286 35.08 -6.42 20.08
N THR A 287 35.79 -6.68 21.17
CA THR A 287 36.52 -7.94 21.40
C THR A 287 35.63 -9.17 21.58
N ASN A 288 34.34 -8.96 21.88
CA ASN A 288 33.40 -10.01 22.24
C ASN A 288 32.40 -10.35 21.12
N ASP A 289 32.36 -9.55 20.04
CA ASP A 289 31.50 -9.85 18.90
C ASP A 289 32.02 -11.10 18.16
N ASP A 290 31.11 -11.84 17.53
CA ASP A 290 31.42 -13.10 16.85
C ASP A 290 32.47 -12.94 15.73
N PRO A 291 33.14 -14.03 15.31
CA PRO A 291 34.10 -14.01 14.21
C PRO A 291 33.47 -13.50 12.90
N ILE A 292 34.22 -12.72 12.12
CA ILE A 292 33.77 -12.32 10.79
C ILE A 292 34.01 -13.48 9.81
N SER A 293 32.98 -13.88 9.08
CA SER A 293 33.03 -15.01 8.13
C SER A 293 32.15 -14.75 6.90
N SER A 294 32.26 -15.61 5.89
CA SER A 294 31.41 -15.56 4.70
C SER A 294 29.93 -15.74 5.08
N PRO A 295 29.00 -15.07 4.40
CA PRO A 295 27.57 -15.20 4.66
C PRO A 295 27.06 -16.60 4.30
N ASP A 296 26.19 -17.16 5.14
CA ASP A 296 25.47 -18.41 4.91
C ASP A 296 23.96 -18.12 4.85
N GLY A 297 23.42 -18.00 3.64
CA GLY A 297 22.00 -17.70 3.43
C GLY A 297 21.55 -16.27 3.81
N LEU A 298 22.48 -15.37 4.13
CA LEU A 298 22.21 -14.02 4.63
C LEU A 298 21.67 -13.09 3.52
N ASP A 299 20.48 -12.50 3.71
CA ASP A 299 19.80 -11.61 2.73
C ASP A 299 19.70 -12.21 1.30
N ASN A 300 19.64 -13.56 1.16
CA ASN A 300 19.72 -14.28 -0.13
C ASN A 300 21.01 -13.98 -0.93
N MET A 301 22.10 -13.65 -0.25
CA MET A 301 23.41 -13.41 -0.87
C MET A 301 24.30 -14.64 -0.72
N ALA A 302 24.96 -15.04 -1.82
CA ALA A 302 25.97 -16.10 -1.81
C ALA A 302 27.34 -15.50 -2.12
N PHE A 303 28.24 -15.52 -1.14
CA PHE A 303 29.63 -15.10 -1.29
C PHE A 303 30.55 -16.02 -0.50
N ASP A 304 31.67 -16.41 -1.09
CA ASP A 304 32.67 -17.28 -0.44
C ASP A 304 33.65 -16.49 0.48
N VAL A 305 33.44 -15.18 0.60
CA VAL A 305 34.28 -14.27 1.40
C VAL A 305 33.39 -13.37 2.26
N PRO A 306 33.89 -12.82 3.37
CA PRO A 306 33.09 -11.92 4.20
C PRO A 306 32.67 -10.65 3.46
N VAL A 307 31.50 -10.13 3.84
CA VAL A 307 30.82 -9.02 3.17
C VAL A 307 30.52 -7.92 4.16
N LEU A 308 30.90 -6.70 3.81
CA LEU A 308 30.57 -5.46 4.51
C LEU A 308 29.44 -4.75 3.77
N LYS A 309 28.29 -4.59 4.42
CA LYS A 309 27.15 -3.77 3.97
C LYS A 309 27.28 -2.37 4.59
N LEU A 310 27.57 -1.39 3.75
CA LEU A 310 27.84 -0.01 4.17
C LEU A 310 27.00 0.96 3.34
N GLY A 311 26.21 1.80 4.00
CA GLY A 311 25.38 2.78 3.31
C GLY A 311 24.84 3.84 4.25
N THR A 312 24.24 4.88 3.66
CA THR A 312 23.49 5.87 4.43
C THR A 312 21.98 5.63 4.31
N THR A 313 21.23 5.89 5.39
CA THR A 313 19.77 5.89 5.39
C THR A 313 19.17 7.23 4.94
N GLN A 314 19.94 8.32 5.00
CA GLN A 314 19.52 9.69 4.68
C GLN A 314 20.66 10.52 4.05
N GLY A 315 20.33 11.52 3.24
CA GLY A 315 21.33 12.41 2.65
C GLY A 315 22.05 11.80 1.44
N PRO A 316 23.20 12.38 1.02
CA PRO A 316 23.82 12.01 -0.25
C PRO A 316 24.38 10.59 -0.23
N THR A 317 24.26 9.87 -1.36
CA THR A 317 24.84 8.54 -1.55
C THR A 317 26.33 8.53 -1.25
N LEU A 318 26.83 7.48 -0.58
CA LEU A 318 28.26 7.34 -0.33
C LEU A 318 29.05 7.30 -1.65
N PRO A 319 30.20 8.00 -1.75
CA PRO A 319 31.13 7.83 -2.86
C PRO A 319 31.68 6.40 -2.93
N LYS A 320 32.10 5.97 -4.13
CA LYS A 320 32.66 4.63 -4.32
C LYS A 320 33.85 4.40 -3.40
N ILE A 321 33.96 3.20 -2.83
CA ILE A 321 35.10 2.84 -1.98
C ILE A 321 36.32 2.53 -2.85
N THR A 322 37.46 3.16 -2.55
CA THR A 322 38.73 3.02 -3.30
C THR A 322 39.83 2.33 -2.53
N GLY A 323 39.68 2.17 -1.21
CA GLY A 323 40.66 1.51 -0.36
C GLY A 323 40.03 0.93 0.89
N ILE A 324 40.58 -0.18 1.36
CA ILE A 324 40.19 -0.84 2.60
C ILE A 324 41.48 -1.16 3.38
N GLU A 325 41.52 -0.75 4.63
CA GLU A 325 42.56 -1.11 5.59
C GLU A 325 41.90 -1.81 6.78
N VAL A 326 42.46 -2.93 7.21
CA VAL A 326 41.96 -3.70 8.36
C VAL A 326 42.99 -3.65 9.47
N SER A 327 42.51 -3.50 10.71
CA SER A 327 43.36 -3.50 11.89
C SER A 327 42.73 -4.33 13.00
N ILE A 328 43.55 -5.13 13.68
CA ILE A 328 43.16 -5.96 14.81
C ILE A 328 44.03 -5.55 15.99
N ASN A 329 43.40 -5.13 17.07
CA ASN A 329 44.05 -4.87 18.34
C ASN A 329 43.59 -5.93 19.34
N GLY A 330 44.48 -6.84 19.71
CA GLY A 330 44.19 -7.91 20.65
C GLY A 330 44.94 -9.19 20.34
N ASN A 331 45.03 -10.05 21.36
CA ASN A 331 45.94 -11.18 21.33
C ASN A 331 45.23 -12.54 21.17
N ARG A 332 43.90 -12.53 21.02
CA ARG A 332 43.07 -13.74 21.12
C ARG A 332 43.27 -14.71 19.96
N SER A 333 43.59 -14.23 18.76
CA SER A 333 43.92 -15.06 17.60
C SER A 333 45.42 -15.32 17.45
N VAL A 334 46.26 -14.75 18.34
CA VAL A 334 47.72 -14.85 18.26
C VAL A 334 48.20 -16.05 19.06
N HIS A 335 48.76 -17.03 18.36
CA HIS A 335 49.50 -18.13 18.94
C HIS A 335 50.90 -17.67 19.29
N TYR A 336 51.39 -18.06 20.47
CA TYR A 336 52.67 -17.64 21.03
C TYR A 336 53.41 -18.85 21.60
N ALA A 337 54.68 -19.00 21.25
CA ALA A 337 55.57 -20.00 21.84
C ALA A 337 56.96 -19.42 22.07
N SER A 338 57.45 -19.55 23.30
CA SER A 338 58.85 -19.33 23.62
C SER A 338 59.67 -20.57 23.22
N ASP A 339 61.00 -20.48 23.28
CA ASP A 339 61.86 -21.67 23.15
C ASP A 339 61.59 -22.74 24.26
N GLY A 340 60.85 -22.38 25.32
CA GLY A 340 60.43 -23.28 26.38
C GLY A 340 59.11 -24.04 26.11
N GLY A 341 58.36 -23.68 25.07
CA GLY A 341 57.08 -24.31 24.72
C GLY A 341 55.99 -23.30 24.33
N THR A 342 54.75 -23.79 24.17
CA THR A 342 53.58 -22.94 23.91
C THR A 342 53.22 -22.12 25.14
N GLU A 343 52.99 -20.83 24.94
CA GLU A 343 52.73 -19.83 25.98
C GLU A 343 51.39 -19.14 25.71
N GLN A 344 50.89 -18.34 26.66
CA GLN A 344 49.69 -17.50 26.47
C GLN A 344 50.05 -16.02 26.52
N THR A 345 49.49 -15.23 25.61
CA THR A 345 49.85 -13.82 25.39
C THR A 345 49.38 -12.88 26.51
N ASP A 346 48.48 -13.31 27.38
CA ASP A 346 47.93 -12.56 28.51
C ASP A 346 48.42 -13.10 29.88
N THR A 347 49.37 -14.02 29.87
CA THR A 347 49.96 -14.60 31.07
C THR A 347 51.44 -14.27 31.20
N THR A 348 51.94 -14.48 32.42
CA THR A 348 53.35 -14.28 32.71
C THR A 348 54.20 -15.32 31.98
N SER A 349 55.15 -14.86 31.16
CA SER A 349 56.06 -15.73 30.41
C SER A 349 57.47 -15.15 30.31
N PHE A 350 58.42 -15.99 29.90
CA PHE A 350 59.80 -15.62 29.66
C PHE A 350 60.09 -15.70 28.14
N PRO A 351 59.88 -14.63 27.37
CA PRO A 351 59.97 -14.66 25.90
C PRO A 351 61.33 -15.13 25.36
N PHE A 352 62.39 -14.98 26.16
CA PHE A 352 63.75 -15.42 25.82
C PHE A 352 64.26 -16.54 26.75
N GLY A 353 63.37 -17.21 27.48
CA GLY A 353 63.70 -18.20 28.50
C GLY A 353 64.22 -17.60 29.81
N GLN A 354 64.39 -18.45 30.83
CA GLN A 354 64.86 -18.04 32.17
C GLN A 354 66.37 -17.74 32.22
N SER A 355 67.12 -18.16 31.21
CA SER A 355 68.55 -17.86 31.04
C SER A 355 68.79 -17.46 29.57
N PRO A 356 68.40 -16.24 29.17
CA PRO A 356 68.48 -15.79 27.78
C PRO A 356 69.92 -15.80 27.26
N SER A 357 70.08 -16.28 26.04
CA SER A 357 71.33 -16.28 25.28
C SER A 357 71.10 -15.69 23.88
N LEU A 358 72.17 -15.38 23.16
CA LEU A 358 72.06 -15.03 21.75
C LEU A 358 71.39 -16.19 21.00
N SER A 359 70.38 -15.90 20.16
CA SER A 359 69.43 -16.85 19.51
C SER A 359 68.21 -17.30 20.32
N SER A 360 68.17 -17.02 21.63
CA SER A 360 66.94 -17.20 22.40
C SER A 360 65.84 -16.28 21.86
N GLY A 361 64.64 -16.82 21.72
CA GLY A 361 63.55 -16.13 21.06
C GLY A 361 62.18 -16.76 21.28
N PHE A 362 61.21 -16.18 20.61
CA PHE A 362 59.84 -16.67 20.59
C PHE A 362 59.24 -16.54 19.19
N ASN A 363 58.27 -17.40 18.91
CA ASN A 363 57.50 -17.42 17.67
C ASN A 363 56.09 -16.94 17.93
N LEU A 364 55.56 -16.16 16.98
CA LEU A 364 54.17 -15.73 16.92
C LEU A 364 53.57 -16.09 15.58
N VAL A 365 52.28 -16.40 15.57
CA VAL A 365 51.50 -16.54 14.34
C VAL A 365 50.03 -16.24 14.62
N ALA A 366 49.32 -15.68 13.65
CA ALA A 366 47.88 -15.57 13.66
C ALA A 366 47.32 -15.86 12.26
N PRO A 367 46.12 -16.45 12.14
CA PRO A 367 45.47 -16.71 10.84
C PRO A 367 45.40 -15.46 9.95
N GLU A 368 45.13 -14.30 10.54
CA GLU A 368 44.88 -13.05 9.81
C GLU A 368 46.12 -12.47 9.11
N TRP A 369 47.31 -12.95 9.47
CA TRP A 369 48.56 -12.50 8.85
C TRP A 369 48.78 -13.15 7.47
N TYR A 370 48.15 -14.30 7.22
CA TYR A 370 48.27 -15.05 5.97
C TYR A 370 47.49 -14.35 4.86
N GLY A 371 48.07 -14.29 3.66
CA GLY A 371 47.44 -13.63 2.49
C GLY A 371 47.33 -12.10 2.54
N SER A 372 47.85 -11.46 3.59
CA SER A 372 47.83 -9.99 3.76
C SER A 372 49.00 -9.29 3.04
N GLU A 373 48.76 -8.09 2.50
CA GLU A 373 49.78 -7.26 1.85
C GLU A 373 50.05 -5.97 2.65
N ASN A 374 51.29 -5.49 2.60
CA ASN A 374 51.75 -4.31 3.36
C ASN A 374 51.33 -4.39 4.83
N ALA A 375 51.46 -5.58 5.40
CA ALA A 375 51.04 -5.86 6.76
C ALA A 375 52.09 -5.34 7.75
N THR A 376 51.62 -4.62 8.76
CA THR A 376 52.41 -4.13 9.88
C THR A 376 51.97 -4.86 11.15
N LEU A 377 52.93 -5.48 11.82
CA LEU A 377 52.79 -6.16 13.09
C LEU A 377 53.50 -5.34 14.16
N THR A 378 52.77 -4.84 15.14
CA THR A 378 53.31 -4.13 16.30
C THR A 378 53.16 -5.00 17.54
N ILE A 379 54.27 -5.23 18.23
CA ILE A 379 54.35 -6.05 19.44
C ILE A 379 54.77 -5.15 20.60
N THR A 380 53.98 -5.11 21.66
CA THR A 380 54.25 -4.30 22.86
C THR A 380 54.34 -5.20 24.10
N PRO A 381 55.55 -5.65 24.47
CA PRO A 381 55.73 -6.48 25.66
C PRO A 381 55.52 -5.66 26.95
N GLN A 382 54.73 -6.19 27.88
CA GLN A 382 54.50 -5.59 29.20
C GLN A 382 55.50 -6.14 30.21
N TRP A 383 56.65 -5.47 30.31
CA TRP A 383 57.79 -5.94 31.12
C TRP A 383 57.52 -5.89 32.63
N VAL A 384 57.96 -6.93 33.33
CA VAL A 384 57.86 -7.06 34.80
C VAL A 384 59.25 -6.97 35.42
N GLY A 385 59.37 -6.31 36.56
CA GLY A 385 60.59 -6.31 37.37
C GLY A 385 61.77 -5.56 36.75
N LEU A 386 61.52 -4.57 35.89
CA LEU A 386 62.58 -3.76 35.30
C LEU A 386 63.43 -3.06 36.38
N PRO A 387 64.76 -2.95 36.18
CA PRO A 387 65.63 -2.20 37.08
C PRO A 387 65.16 -0.75 37.29
N THR A 388 65.31 -0.22 38.50
CA THR A 388 65.00 1.18 38.81
C THR A 388 66.11 2.16 38.39
N SER A 389 67.24 1.65 37.89
CA SER A 389 68.38 2.41 37.39
C SER A 389 68.72 1.94 35.98
N SER A 390 69.45 2.75 35.20
CA SER A 390 69.79 2.40 33.81
C SER A 390 70.56 1.10 33.71
N PHE A 391 70.43 0.39 32.59
CA PHE A 391 71.19 -0.84 32.33
C PHE A 391 72.70 -0.59 32.33
N SER A 392 73.17 0.59 31.93
CA SER A 392 74.58 0.98 32.09
C SER A 392 75.04 0.96 33.56
N THR A 393 74.16 1.33 34.49
CA THR A 393 74.43 1.33 35.94
C THR A 393 74.17 -0.03 36.59
N TRP A 394 73.16 -0.77 36.11
CA TRP A 394 72.83 -2.10 36.60
C TRP A 394 73.92 -3.13 36.26
N TYR A 395 74.53 -2.99 35.07
CA TYR A 395 75.55 -3.90 34.54
C TYR A 395 76.97 -3.29 34.57
N ASP A 396 77.27 -2.39 35.51
CA ASP A 396 78.56 -1.67 35.57
C ASP A 396 79.80 -2.57 35.74
N LYS A 397 79.64 -3.75 36.33
CA LYS A 397 80.68 -4.78 36.53
C LYS A 397 80.71 -5.86 35.44
N TYR A 398 79.92 -5.72 34.38
CA TYR A 398 79.88 -6.63 33.25
C TYR A 398 80.76 -6.13 32.09
N ASN A 399 81.19 -7.03 31.21
CA ASN A 399 82.06 -6.71 30.07
C ASN A 399 81.57 -7.40 28.78
N PRO A 400 81.22 -6.66 27.72
CA PRO A 400 81.23 -5.19 27.64
C PRO A 400 80.13 -4.55 28.49
N LYS A 401 80.44 -3.44 29.16
CA LYS A 401 79.45 -2.66 29.90
C LYS A 401 78.44 -2.04 28.93
N PRO A 402 77.12 -2.14 29.15
CA PRO A 402 76.12 -1.43 28.37
C PRO A 402 76.32 0.08 28.36
N ASP A 403 76.26 0.70 27.18
CA ASP A 403 76.38 2.15 27.03
C ASP A 403 75.08 2.89 27.39
N ASN A 404 73.92 2.29 27.16
CA ASN A 404 72.59 2.87 27.41
C ASN A 404 71.50 1.79 27.57
N ASN A 405 70.24 2.21 27.71
CA ASN A 405 69.12 1.29 27.88
C ASN A 405 68.71 0.55 26.59
N SER A 406 69.11 1.03 25.41
CA SER A 406 68.82 0.42 24.11
C SER A 406 69.83 -0.66 23.68
N VAL A 407 70.62 -1.15 24.64
CA VAL A 407 71.67 -2.17 24.44
C VAL A 407 71.09 -3.53 24.05
N PHE A 408 69.95 -3.93 24.62
CA PHE A 408 69.32 -5.22 24.35
C PHE A 408 68.39 -5.07 23.16
N LYS A 409 68.72 -5.76 22.08
CA LYS A 409 68.01 -5.65 20.82
C LYS A 409 67.55 -7.00 20.30
N VAL A 410 66.58 -6.95 19.40
CA VAL A 410 66.02 -8.12 18.74
C VAL A 410 66.02 -7.99 17.23
N GLN A 411 66.14 -9.13 16.58
CA GLN A 411 65.96 -9.28 15.14
C GLN A 411 64.70 -10.11 14.90
N GLY A 412 63.76 -9.54 14.15
CA GLY A 412 62.60 -10.27 13.65
C GLY A 412 62.93 -11.06 12.39
N TYR A 413 62.44 -12.28 12.33
CA TYR A 413 62.57 -13.18 11.18
C TYR A 413 61.22 -13.75 10.77
N LEU A 414 61.02 -13.93 9.48
CA LEU A 414 60.04 -14.87 8.96
C LEU A 414 60.69 -16.26 8.91
N VAL A 415 60.09 -17.23 9.59
CA VAL A 415 60.59 -18.60 9.64
C VAL A 415 59.65 -19.51 8.85
N THR A 416 60.24 -20.33 7.98
CA THR A 416 59.57 -21.40 7.24
C THR A 416 60.35 -22.70 7.46
N SER A 417 59.81 -23.84 7.04
CA SER A 417 60.51 -25.13 7.10
C SER A 417 61.83 -25.17 6.31
N GLN A 418 62.03 -24.27 5.35
CA GLN A 418 63.18 -24.29 4.43
C GLN A 418 64.15 -23.11 4.61
N LYS A 419 63.66 -21.96 5.08
CA LYS A 419 64.45 -20.73 5.18
C LYS A 419 64.02 -19.84 6.34
N ARG A 420 64.96 -19.01 6.78
CA ARG A 420 64.77 -17.92 7.73
C ARG A 420 65.16 -16.60 7.06
N GLU A 421 64.25 -15.64 7.03
CA GLU A 421 64.41 -14.36 6.33
C GLU A 421 64.25 -13.19 7.29
N LYS A 422 65.11 -12.17 7.23
CA LYS A 422 65.04 -11.00 8.13
C LYS A 422 63.90 -10.08 7.69
N LEU A 423 63.05 -9.66 8.63
CA LEU A 423 61.91 -8.77 8.36
C LEU A 423 62.35 -7.30 8.24
N ASN A 424 62.83 -6.72 9.35
CA ASN A 424 63.23 -5.32 9.45
C ASN A 424 64.66 -5.22 10.04
N LYS A 425 65.15 -4.00 10.27
CA LYS A 425 66.40 -3.79 11.02
C LYS A 425 66.23 -4.24 12.48
N VAL A 426 67.36 -4.45 13.15
CA VAL A 426 67.43 -4.76 14.57
C VAL A 426 66.78 -3.62 15.39
N GLN A 427 65.93 -3.97 16.35
CA GLN A 427 65.16 -3.02 17.19
C GLN A 427 65.49 -3.18 18.67
N ALA A 428 65.56 -2.07 19.40
CA ALA A 428 65.81 -2.09 20.83
C ALA A 428 64.55 -2.50 21.62
N LEU A 429 64.72 -3.36 22.62
CA LEU A 429 63.62 -3.77 23.52
C LEU A 429 63.26 -2.67 24.52
N PHE A 430 64.23 -1.80 24.84
CA PHE A 430 64.10 -0.76 25.84
C PHE A 430 64.71 0.56 25.36
N ASP A 431 64.23 1.66 25.94
CA ASP A 431 64.79 3.00 25.83
C ASP A 431 64.72 3.69 27.21
N GLY A 432 64.86 5.02 27.26
CA GLY A 432 64.79 5.82 28.47
C GLY A 432 66.17 6.23 28.97
N LYS A 433 66.27 7.43 29.55
CA LYS A 433 67.55 7.99 30.03
C LYS A 433 67.95 7.50 31.41
N GLU A 434 66.98 7.21 32.27
CA GLU A 434 67.18 6.74 33.65
C GLU A 434 66.80 5.26 33.76
N ALA A 435 65.64 4.93 34.30
CA ALA A 435 65.13 3.56 34.30
C ALA A 435 64.77 3.10 32.87
N PRO A 436 65.06 1.84 32.49
CA PRO A 436 64.65 1.29 31.21
C PRO A 436 63.11 1.30 31.06
N GLN A 437 62.64 1.71 29.90
CA GLN A 437 61.23 1.70 29.52
C GLN A 437 61.04 0.78 28.31
N GLY A 438 60.05 -0.11 28.37
CA GLY A 438 59.73 -1.00 27.26
C GLY A 438 59.36 -0.24 25.99
N GLN A 439 59.87 -0.70 24.86
CA GLN A 439 59.53 -0.17 23.54
C GLN A 439 58.59 -1.13 22.80
N SER A 440 57.75 -0.56 21.94
CA SER A 440 56.98 -1.36 20.98
C SER A 440 57.88 -1.71 19.80
N LEU A 441 57.73 -2.92 19.29
CA LEU A 441 58.49 -3.45 18.16
C LEU A 441 57.59 -3.51 16.94
N GLU A 442 58.01 -2.93 15.82
CA GLU A 442 57.21 -2.87 14.59
C GLU A 442 57.87 -3.66 13.48
N PHE A 443 57.14 -4.60 12.88
CA PHE A 443 57.63 -5.48 11.82
C PHE A 443 56.73 -5.36 10.60
N THR A 444 57.34 -5.21 9.43
CA THR A 444 56.64 -5.26 8.15
C THR A 444 56.67 -6.71 7.68
N LEU A 445 55.50 -7.34 7.59
CA LEU A 445 55.39 -8.72 7.18
C LEU A 445 55.35 -8.82 5.65
N PRO A 446 56.16 -9.70 5.03
CA PRO A 446 55.98 -10.06 3.65
C PRO A 446 54.71 -10.90 3.48
N ILE A 447 54.28 -11.06 2.23
CA ILE A 447 53.08 -11.84 1.92
C ILE A 447 53.30 -13.32 2.29
N MET A 448 52.48 -13.83 3.20
CA MET A 448 52.50 -15.23 3.63
C MET A 448 51.46 -16.05 2.86
N ASN A 449 51.86 -16.59 1.71
CA ASN A 449 51.01 -17.43 0.84
C ASN A 449 51.18 -18.93 1.16
N TYR A 450 50.71 -19.35 2.33
CA TYR A 450 50.79 -20.73 2.79
C TYR A 450 49.41 -21.21 3.28
N PRO A 451 49.12 -22.52 3.34
CA PRO A 451 47.90 -23.00 3.95
C PRO A 451 47.90 -22.70 5.46
N LEU A 452 46.72 -22.45 6.02
CA LEU A 452 46.55 -22.33 7.47
C LEU A 452 46.76 -23.70 8.12
N ALA A 453 47.38 -23.72 9.30
CA ALA A 453 47.50 -24.91 10.13
C ALA A 453 46.50 -24.85 11.28
N ASP A 454 46.02 -26.02 11.71
CA ASP A 454 45.19 -26.18 12.90
C ASP A 454 46.04 -26.69 14.06
N SER A 455 46.91 -25.81 14.59
CA SER A 455 47.75 -26.11 15.76
C SER A 455 47.84 -24.91 16.69
N PRO A 456 47.77 -25.11 18.03
CA PRO A 456 47.98 -24.04 18.99
C PRO A 456 49.44 -23.56 19.07
N SER A 457 50.39 -24.30 18.49
CA SER A 457 51.83 -23.99 18.53
C SER A 457 52.27 -23.28 17.23
N PRO A 458 52.82 -22.06 17.29
CA PRO A 458 53.36 -21.36 16.11
C PRO A 458 54.46 -22.11 15.36
N ASN A 459 55.09 -23.09 16.00
CA ASN A 459 56.17 -23.87 15.41
C ASN A 459 55.66 -24.93 14.41
N ASP A 460 54.40 -25.34 14.53
CA ASP A 460 53.78 -26.33 13.64
C ASP A 460 53.17 -25.69 12.39
N TRP A 461 53.14 -24.36 12.35
CA TRP A 461 52.62 -23.60 11.22
C TRP A 461 53.64 -23.55 10.08
N PRO A 462 53.19 -23.53 8.81
CA PRO A 462 54.10 -23.44 7.67
C PRO A 462 54.99 -22.19 7.70
N THR A 463 54.50 -21.11 8.32
CA THR A 463 55.24 -19.86 8.49
C THR A 463 54.87 -19.16 9.80
N SER A 464 55.87 -18.66 10.52
CA SER A 464 55.68 -17.86 11.73
C SER A 464 56.71 -16.74 11.85
N VAL A 465 56.42 -15.76 12.70
CA VAL A 465 57.30 -14.63 12.98
C VAL A 465 58.12 -14.95 14.22
N ARG A 466 59.45 -15.07 14.07
CA ARG A 466 60.38 -15.32 15.17
C ARG A 466 61.08 -14.04 15.59
N ILE A 467 61.05 -13.73 16.87
CA ILE A 467 61.79 -12.61 17.47
C ILE A 467 62.94 -13.19 18.29
N GLU A 468 64.19 -12.91 17.91
CA GLU A 468 65.38 -13.42 18.60
C GLU A 468 66.24 -12.29 19.17
N LEU A 469 66.89 -12.55 20.30
CA LEU A 469 67.93 -11.67 20.83
C LEU A 469 69.11 -11.56 19.86
N ALA A 470 69.49 -10.32 19.60
CA ALA A 470 70.56 -9.96 18.69
C ALA A 470 71.55 -9.00 19.36
N GLU A 471 72.80 -9.02 18.89
CA GLU A 471 73.93 -8.21 19.36
C GLU A 471 74.40 -8.56 20.79
N GLN A 472 73.51 -8.55 21.79
CA GLN A 472 73.87 -8.75 23.20
C GLN A 472 72.77 -9.49 23.99
N ASP A 473 73.15 -10.49 24.79
CA ASP A 473 72.25 -11.17 25.74
C ASP A 473 72.09 -10.36 27.05
N PHE A 474 71.19 -10.76 27.95
CA PHE A 474 70.99 -10.08 29.25
C PHE A 474 72.11 -10.37 30.27
N MET A 475 73.28 -10.83 29.80
CA MET A 475 74.47 -11.14 30.59
C MET A 475 74.37 -12.37 31.50
N HIS A 476 73.35 -13.20 31.35
CA HIS A 476 73.20 -14.45 32.12
C HIS A 476 74.39 -15.38 31.93
N THR A 477 74.89 -15.52 30.71
CA THR A 477 76.06 -16.34 30.39
C THR A 477 77.29 -15.88 31.19
N GLN A 478 77.56 -14.58 31.24
CA GLN A 478 78.70 -14.01 31.96
C GLN A 478 78.53 -14.08 33.49
N TYR A 479 77.31 -13.90 33.99
CA TYR A 479 77.02 -14.00 35.43
C TYR A 479 77.24 -15.41 35.98
N TRP A 480 76.75 -16.43 35.28
CA TRP A 480 76.90 -17.82 35.74
C TRP A 480 78.33 -18.36 35.62
N GLN A 481 79.17 -17.73 34.80
CA GLN A 481 80.62 -18.02 34.75
C GLN A 481 81.38 -17.41 35.93
N ASP A 482 81.03 -16.19 36.35
CA ASP A 482 81.61 -15.52 37.52
C ASP A 482 80.63 -14.50 38.12
N PRO A 483 79.94 -14.82 39.23
CA PRO A 483 78.98 -13.91 39.85
C PRO A 483 79.64 -12.85 40.75
N THR A 484 80.95 -12.92 40.98
CA THR A 484 81.64 -12.13 42.01
C THR A 484 81.50 -10.63 41.73
N GLY A 485 80.82 -9.92 42.64
CA GLY A 485 80.63 -8.46 42.55
C GLY A 485 79.64 -7.99 41.47
N LYS A 486 79.00 -8.90 40.73
CA LYS A 486 78.00 -8.57 39.71
C LYS A 486 76.59 -8.60 40.30
N LYS A 487 75.72 -7.65 39.93
CA LYS A 487 74.28 -7.72 40.26
C LYS A 487 73.63 -8.84 39.46
N LEU A 488 72.62 -9.53 40.02
CA LEU A 488 71.86 -10.54 39.28
C LEU A 488 71.32 -9.95 37.96
N PRO A 489 71.55 -10.59 36.80
CA PRO A 489 71.08 -10.08 35.52
C PRO A 489 69.56 -10.04 35.49
N TYR A 490 69.01 -9.02 34.83
CA TYR A 490 67.57 -8.88 34.65
C TYR A 490 67.08 -10.00 33.73
N THR A 491 66.24 -10.88 34.25
CA THR A 491 65.63 -11.94 33.45
C THR A 491 64.40 -11.37 32.75
N PRO A 492 64.36 -11.32 31.41
CA PRO A 492 63.28 -10.71 30.65
C PRO A 492 61.98 -11.48 30.89
N GLN A 493 61.09 -10.86 31.65
CA GLN A 493 59.80 -11.41 32.03
C GLN A 493 58.71 -10.42 31.62
N ILE A 494 57.64 -10.93 31.03
CA ILE A 494 56.48 -10.12 30.63
C ILE A 494 55.24 -10.61 31.38
N SER A 495 54.34 -9.70 31.72
CA SER A 495 53.01 -10.03 32.26
C SER A 495 51.99 -10.28 31.15
N ALA A 496 52.20 -9.66 29.99
CA ALA A 496 51.41 -9.82 28.78
C ALA A 496 52.21 -9.37 27.56
N LEU A 497 51.79 -9.82 26.38
CA LEU A 497 52.33 -9.45 25.09
C LEU A 497 51.20 -8.86 24.24
N GLN A 498 51.11 -7.53 24.12
CA GLN A 498 50.10 -6.91 23.28
C GLN A 498 50.52 -6.97 21.82
N VAL A 499 49.59 -7.38 20.95
CA VAL A 499 49.82 -7.52 19.52
C VAL A 499 48.77 -6.72 18.76
N GLN A 500 49.26 -5.88 17.86
CA GLN A 500 48.46 -5.12 16.92
C GLN A 500 48.86 -5.49 15.51
N PHE A 501 47.88 -5.75 14.68
CA PHE A 501 48.06 -6.08 13.27
C PHE A 501 47.31 -5.07 12.43
N SER A 502 47.90 -4.62 11.34
CA SER A 502 47.22 -3.79 10.34
C SER A 502 47.67 -4.18 8.94
N ALA A 503 46.76 -4.20 7.97
CA ALA A 503 47.06 -4.55 6.59
C ALA A 503 46.14 -3.81 5.60
N LYS A 504 46.64 -3.58 4.38
CA LYS A 504 45.81 -3.07 3.28
C LYS A 504 45.20 -4.23 2.52
N ALA A 505 43.92 -4.16 2.22
CA ALA A 505 43.27 -5.18 1.41
C ALA A 505 43.76 -5.11 -0.04
N LYS A 506 44.37 -6.20 -0.53
CA LYS A 506 44.86 -6.33 -1.91
C LYS A 506 43.72 -6.41 -2.92
N GLN A 507 42.70 -7.22 -2.60
CA GLN A 507 41.58 -7.52 -3.49
C GLN A 507 40.28 -7.31 -2.74
N PHE A 508 39.46 -6.39 -3.25
CA PHE A 508 38.10 -6.22 -2.80
C PHE A 508 37.22 -5.88 -3.99
N SER A 509 35.95 -6.29 -3.93
CA SER A 509 34.95 -5.92 -4.93
C SER A 509 33.86 -5.09 -4.28
N VAL A 510 33.44 -4.03 -4.97
CA VAL A 510 32.44 -3.07 -4.50
C VAL A 510 31.20 -3.19 -5.38
N TYR A 511 30.07 -3.58 -4.79
CA TYR A 511 28.80 -3.74 -5.47
C TYR A 511 27.82 -2.66 -4.98
N PRO A 512 27.20 -1.86 -5.86
CA PRO A 512 26.22 -0.87 -5.43
C PRO A 512 24.97 -1.54 -4.85
N LEU A 513 24.47 -1.01 -3.74
CA LEU A 513 23.22 -1.45 -3.13
C LEU A 513 22.02 -0.95 -3.94
N ALA A 514 21.07 -1.84 -4.19
CA ALA A 514 19.75 -1.52 -4.71
C ALA A 514 18.70 -1.71 -3.59
N PRO A 515 17.47 -1.17 -3.72
CA PRO A 515 16.45 -1.27 -2.67
C PRO A 515 16.18 -2.68 -2.15
N PHE A 516 16.28 -3.71 -3.01
CA PHE A 516 15.97 -5.10 -2.67
C PHE A 516 17.09 -6.09 -3.03
N GLY A 517 18.28 -5.60 -3.38
CA GLY A 517 19.36 -6.43 -3.91
C GLY A 517 20.64 -5.63 -4.17
N ARG A 518 21.41 -6.04 -5.18
CA ARG A 518 22.68 -5.40 -5.56
C ARG A 518 22.91 -5.36 -7.06
N GLY A 519 23.59 -4.32 -7.51
CA GLY A 519 24.12 -4.27 -8.87
C GLY A 519 25.45 -5.01 -9.01
N GLU A 520 25.92 -5.14 -10.25
CA GLU A 520 27.24 -5.67 -10.57
C GLU A 520 28.39 -4.76 -10.10
N ALA A 521 29.59 -5.31 -9.90
CA ALA A 521 30.74 -4.55 -9.39
C ALA A 521 31.18 -3.37 -10.29
N THR A 522 30.84 -3.45 -11.59
CA THR A 522 31.12 -2.40 -12.59
C THR A 522 29.98 -1.39 -12.71
N ALA A 523 28.82 -1.65 -12.10
CA ALA A 523 27.64 -0.80 -12.21
C ALA A 523 27.80 0.49 -11.41
N LYS A 524 27.09 1.53 -11.85
CA LYS A 524 26.93 2.77 -11.09
C LYS A 524 25.92 2.57 -9.98
N ALA A 525 26.07 3.33 -8.88
CA ALA A 525 25.07 3.35 -7.83
C ALA A 525 23.71 3.82 -8.38
N PRO A 526 22.59 3.15 -8.03
CA PRO A 526 21.27 3.56 -8.47
C PRO A 526 20.94 4.92 -7.89
N THR A 527 20.42 5.82 -8.72
CA THR A 527 19.90 7.12 -8.28
C THR A 527 18.39 7.00 -8.18
N LEU A 528 17.86 7.03 -6.95
CA LEU A 528 16.42 6.99 -6.70
C LEU A 528 15.87 8.41 -6.78
N THR A 529 15.06 8.69 -7.80
CA THR A 529 14.47 10.01 -8.05
C THR A 529 13.00 10.06 -7.71
N HIS A 530 12.23 9.09 -8.20
CA HIS A 530 10.79 8.93 -7.96
C HIS A 530 10.47 7.54 -7.43
N GLU A 531 9.31 7.39 -6.81
CA GLU A 531 8.79 6.11 -6.32
C GLU A 531 8.64 5.08 -7.44
N ALA A 532 8.87 3.81 -7.11
CA ALA A 532 8.66 2.71 -8.04
C ALA A 532 8.18 1.46 -7.30
N PHE A 533 7.35 0.67 -7.97
CA PHE A 533 6.89 -0.62 -7.48
C PHE A 533 7.36 -1.75 -8.41
N TYR A 534 7.37 -2.96 -7.85
CA TYR A 534 7.91 -4.16 -8.46
C TYR A 534 6.91 -5.30 -8.32
N LEU A 535 6.71 -6.03 -9.41
CA LEU A 535 5.87 -7.22 -9.48
C LEU A 535 6.78 -8.44 -9.69
N GLY A 536 6.68 -9.42 -8.81
CA GLY A 536 7.44 -10.66 -8.89
C GLY A 536 6.55 -11.83 -9.31
N PHE A 537 6.95 -12.52 -10.37
CA PHE A 537 6.21 -13.66 -10.93
C PHE A 537 7.02 -14.95 -10.84
N THR A 538 6.36 -16.05 -10.53
CA THR A 538 6.92 -17.42 -10.57
C THR A 538 6.13 -18.28 -11.53
N GLY A 539 6.70 -19.38 -12.03
CA GLY A 539 5.98 -20.34 -12.90
C GLY A 539 5.72 -19.87 -14.34
N VAL A 540 6.16 -18.65 -14.69
CA VAL A 540 6.16 -18.12 -16.06
C VAL A 540 7.53 -18.33 -16.72
N LEU A 541 7.54 -18.57 -18.03
CA LEU A 541 8.76 -18.70 -18.82
C LEU A 541 8.94 -17.50 -19.78
N PRO A 542 10.19 -17.11 -20.10
CA PRO A 542 10.47 -16.12 -21.13
C PRO A 542 9.78 -16.47 -22.46
N GLY A 543 9.13 -15.48 -23.08
CA GLY A 543 8.30 -15.66 -24.26
C GLY A 543 6.82 -15.92 -24.00
N GLN A 544 6.40 -16.16 -22.75
CA GLN A 544 4.99 -16.27 -22.40
C GLN A 544 4.37 -14.89 -22.12
N THR A 545 3.05 -14.80 -22.22
CA THR A 545 2.32 -13.55 -21.94
C THR A 545 1.91 -13.46 -20.48
N LEU A 546 2.23 -12.34 -19.83
CA LEU A 546 1.71 -11.98 -18.51
C LEU A 546 0.39 -11.25 -18.70
N SER A 547 -0.67 -11.67 -18.01
CA SER A 547 -1.98 -11.01 -18.03
C SER A 547 -2.48 -10.78 -16.61
N LEU A 548 -2.59 -9.51 -16.22
CA LEU A 548 -3.07 -9.08 -14.92
C LEU A 548 -4.38 -8.31 -15.07
N TYR A 549 -5.36 -8.59 -14.23
CA TYR A 549 -6.50 -7.69 -14.04
C TYR A 549 -6.28 -6.91 -12.74
N TRP A 550 -6.25 -5.59 -12.88
CA TRP A 550 -6.12 -4.65 -11.78
C TRP A 550 -7.49 -4.24 -11.31
N GLN A 551 -7.84 -4.57 -10.07
CA GLN A 551 -8.94 -3.95 -9.38
C GLN A 551 -8.37 -2.81 -8.54
N LEU A 552 -8.50 -1.58 -9.03
CA LEU A 552 -7.96 -0.40 -8.40
C LEU A 552 -8.95 0.77 -8.41
N GLU A 553 -8.74 1.70 -7.48
CA GLU A 553 -9.41 2.99 -7.40
C GLU A 553 -8.35 4.08 -7.64
N GLY A 554 -8.21 4.54 -8.87
CA GLY A 554 -7.30 5.64 -9.23
C GLY A 554 -7.95 7.00 -9.06
N ILE A 555 -7.15 8.03 -8.79
CA ILE A 555 -7.63 9.43 -8.71
C ILE A 555 -7.19 10.21 -9.94
N GLN A 556 -6.01 9.94 -10.47
CA GLN A 556 -5.53 10.49 -11.74
C GLN A 556 -4.68 9.46 -12.46
N ALA A 557 -4.57 9.59 -13.78
CA ALA A 557 -3.66 8.77 -14.56
C ALA A 557 -2.22 9.07 -14.15
N LEU A 558 -1.47 8.04 -13.82
CA LEU A 558 -0.08 8.17 -13.41
C LEU A 558 0.83 8.23 -14.65
N ALA A 559 1.83 9.09 -14.62
CA ALA A 559 2.90 9.02 -15.60
C ALA A 559 3.93 8.00 -15.12
N LEU A 560 3.96 6.82 -15.75
CA LEU A 560 4.82 5.71 -15.37
C LEU A 560 5.47 5.04 -16.58
N SER A 561 6.60 4.38 -16.34
CA SER A 561 7.31 3.57 -17.32
C SER A 561 7.60 2.18 -16.77
N TRP A 562 7.40 1.17 -17.60
CA TRP A 562 7.61 -0.24 -17.28
C TRP A 562 8.98 -0.73 -17.73
N PHE A 563 9.60 -1.53 -16.87
CA PHE A 563 10.87 -2.19 -17.10
C PHE A 563 10.79 -3.65 -16.67
N TYR A 564 11.68 -4.48 -17.20
CA TYR A 564 11.89 -5.86 -16.76
C TYR A 564 13.36 -6.08 -16.42
N LEU A 565 13.62 -7.05 -15.54
CA LEU A 565 14.96 -7.44 -15.14
C LEU A 565 15.53 -8.49 -16.10
N ASN A 566 16.67 -8.19 -16.72
CA ASN A 566 17.29 -9.06 -17.72
C ASN A 566 18.51 -9.85 -17.19
N GLU A 567 19.04 -10.76 -18.00
CA GLU A 567 20.20 -11.62 -17.69
C GLU A 567 21.49 -10.83 -17.40
N SER A 568 21.62 -9.62 -17.92
CA SER A 568 22.75 -8.73 -17.61
C SER A 568 22.62 -8.00 -16.27
N ASN A 569 21.65 -8.40 -15.43
CA ASN A 569 21.35 -7.78 -14.15
C ASN A 569 21.08 -6.27 -14.28
N SER A 570 20.27 -5.88 -15.28
CA SER A 570 19.88 -4.49 -15.54
C SER A 570 18.41 -4.36 -15.91
N TRP A 571 17.85 -3.17 -15.66
CA TRP A 571 16.47 -2.84 -16.03
C TRP A 571 16.39 -2.40 -17.50
N SER A 572 15.66 -3.16 -18.30
CA SER A 572 15.39 -2.85 -19.71
C SER A 572 13.94 -2.42 -19.91
N THR A 573 13.68 -1.52 -20.87
CA THR A 573 12.34 -0.94 -21.07
C THR A 573 11.34 -1.96 -21.63
N LEU A 574 10.10 -1.89 -21.15
CA LEU A 574 9.01 -2.80 -21.51
C LEU A 574 7.83 -2.10 -22.18
N ASP A 575 7.73 -0.77 -22.09
CA ASP A 575 6.54 0.03 -22.50
C ASP A 575 5.97 -0.32 -23.88
N LYS A 576 6.82 -0.61 -24.87
CA LYS A 576 6.37 -0.94 -26.23
C LYS A 576 5.60 -2.26 -26.35
N LEU A 577 5.79 -3.16 -25.39
CA LEU A 577 5.17 -4.48 -25.34
C LEU A 577 3.99 -4.53 -24.37
N VAL A 578 3.66 -3.41 -23.73
CA VAL A 578 2.58 -3.32 -22.75
C VAL A 578 1.29 -2.92 -23.46
N ASP A 579 0.26 -3.74 -23.28
CA ASP A 579 -1.15 -3.42 -23.58
C ASP A 579 -1.84 -3.08 -22.26
N ASP A 580 -2.03 -1.78 -22.00
CA ASP A 580 -2.57 -1.27 -20.74
C ASP A 580 -3.98 -0.71 -20.93
N GLN A 581 -4.97 -1.45 -20.43
CA GLN A 581 -6.38 -1.03 -20.38
C GLN A 581 -6.75 -0.37 -19.05
N THR A 582 -5.80 -0.19 -18.14
CA THR A 582 -5.99 0.55 -16.87
C THR A 582 -5.80 2.06 -17.04
N TYR A 583 -5.41 2.51 -18.24
CA TYR A 583 -5.07 3.90 -18.55
C TYR A 583 -4.01 4.49 -17.62
N ASN A 584 -2.89 3.78 -17.46
CA ASN A 584 -1.82 4.07 -16.49
C ASN A 584 -2.29 4.05 -15.03
N LEU A 585 -2.89 2.92 -14.62
CA LEU A 585 -3.39 2.67 -13.26
C LEU A 585 -4.44 3.67 -12.79
N PHE A 586 -5.20 4.23 -13.72
CA PHE A 586 -6.24 5.21 -13.46
C PHE A 586 -7.57 4.57 -13.14
N ASP A 587 -7.91 3.49 -13.85
CA ASP A 587 -9.12 2.71 -13.65
C ASP A 587 -8.80 1.21 -13.59
N ARG A 588 -9.76 0.42 -13.14
CA ARG A 588 -9.69 -1.04 -13.22
C ARG A 588 -9.58 -1.48 -14.67
N GLY A 589 -8.85 -2.56 -14.91
CA GLY A 589 -8.68 -3.05 -16.26
C GLY A 589 -7.62 -4.14 -16.39
N ILE A 590 -7.50 -4.64 -17.60
CA ILE A 590 -6.51 -5.64 -17.95
C ILE A 590 -5.20 -4.93 -18.33
N TRP A 591 -4.09 -5.45 -17.81
CA TRP A 591 -2.74 -5.09 -18.18
C TRP A 591 -2.03 -6.33 -18.67
N ARG A 592 -1.48 -6.28 -19.88
CA ARG A 592 -0.81 -7.43 -20.52
C ARG A 592 0.54 -7.06 -21.08
N THR A 593 1.46 -8.02 -21.06
CA THR A 593 2.74 -7.87 -21.75
C THR A 593 3.35 -9.23 -22.10
N LEU A 594 4.21 -9.26 -23.12
CA LEU A 594 5.04 -10.42 -23.41
C LEU A 594 6.29 -10.38 -22.53
N LEU A 595 6.57 -11.43 -21.76
CA LEU A 595 7.82 -11.53 -21.02
C LEU A 595 8.99 -11.70 -22.02
N PRO A 596 9.97 -10.78 -22.06
CA PRO A 596 11.08 -10.85 -23.03
C PRO A 596 11.94 -12.11 -22.84
N GLN A 597 12.59 -12.54 -23.92
CA GLN A 597 13.38 -13.79 -23.96
C GLN A 597 14.62 -13.75 -23.06
N ASP A 598 15.20 -12.58 -22.84
CA ASP A 598 16.37 -12.34 -21.98
C ASP A 598 15.98 -11.92 -20.55
N ALA A 599 14.71 -12.10 -20.17
CA ALA A 599 14.28 -11.87 -18.79
C ALA A 599 14.95 -12.89 -17.85
N ALA A 600 15.40 -12.45 -16.69
CA ALA A 600 16.15 -13.28 -15.75
C ALA A 600 15.42 -13.47 -14.42
N ASN A 601 15.51 -14.69 -13.90
CA ASN A 601 15.02 -15.04 -12.56
C ASN A 601 16.16 -15.24 -11.53
N GLN A 602 17.43 -15.14 -11.94
CA GLN A 602 18.61 -15.25 -11.06
C GLN A 602 19.38 -13.93 -10.92
N ALA A 603 18.83 -12.81 -11.42
CA ALA A 603 19.51 -11.52 -11.40
C ALA A 603 19.52 -10.90 -9.99
N ALA A 604 20.70 -10.45 -9.53
CA ALA A 604 20.96 -10.05 -8.15
C ALA A 604 20.37 -8.69 -7.71
N LEU A 605 19.82 -7.88 -8.63
CA LEU A 605 19.15 -6.62 -8.31
C LEU A 605 17.88 -6.81 -7.47
N MET A 606 17.26 -7.99 -7.56
CA MET A 606 16.04 -8.38 -6.85
C MET A 606 16.19 -9.81 -6.30
N PRO A 607 15.32 -10.27 -5.38
CA PRO A 607 15.36 -11.64 -4.89
C PRO A 607 15.25 -12.67 -6.02
N THR A 608 16.14 -13.67 -6.00
CA THR A 608 16.19 -14.73 -7.00
C THR A 608 14.98 -15.67 -6.94
N GLY A 609 14.75 -16.42 -8.02
CA GLY A 609 13.63 -17.36 -8.17
C GLY A 609 12.35 -16.75 -8.75
N ARG A 610 12.36 -15.46 -9.12
CA ARG A 610 11.21 -14.72 -9.65
C ARG A 610 11.61 -13.87 -10.85
N TYR A 611 10.70 -13.74 -11.82
CA TYR A 611 10.81 -12.73 -12.87
C TYR A 611 10.24 -11.41 -12.35
N TRP A 612 11.01 -10.34 -12.48
CA TRP A 612 10.65 -9.04 -11.91
C TRP A 612 10.33 -8.02 -13.00
N LEU A 613 9.18 -7.37 -12.82
CA LEU A 613 8.83 -6.15 -13.54
C LEU A 613 8.91 -4.96 -12.58
N LYS A 614 9.39 -3.82 -13.07
CA LYS A 614 9.44 -2.54 -12.35
C LYS A 614 8.54 -1.55 -13.06
N ALA A 615 7.68 -0.87 -12.32
CA ALA A 615 6.97 0.32 -12.78
C ALA A 615 7.49 1.53 -12.01
N GLU A 616 8.06 2.49 -12.72
CA GLU A 616 8.67 3.69 -12.17
C GLU A 616 7.84 4.92 -12.51
N ILE A 617 7.55 5.74 -11.51
CA ILE A 617 6.86 7.02 -11.70
C ILE A 617 7.84 8.00 -12.37
N THR A 618 7.38 8.71 -13.41
CA THR A 618 8.25 9.64 -14.17
C THR A 618 8.11 11.09 -13.73
N HIS A 619 7.01 11.43 -13.03
CA HIS A 619 6.71 12.77 -12.53
C HIS A 619 6.25 12.73 -11.07
N GLN A 620 6.70 13.70 -10.28
CA GLN A 620 6.26 13.85 -8.89
C GLN A 620 4.73 13.89 -8.80
N THR A 621 4.18 12.99 -8.01
CA THR A 621 2.74 12.83 -7.78
C THR A 621 2.46 12.98 -6.29
N ASP A 622 1.40 13.68 -5.93
CA ASP A 622 1.05 13.84 -4.51
C ASP A 622 0.61 12.48 -3.92
N PRO A 623 0.99 12.15 -2.67
CA PRO A 623 0.66 10.87 -2.05
C PRO A 623 -0.84 10.54 -2.01
N GLN A 624 -1.69 11.57 -2.02
CA GLN A 624 -3.14 11.43 -2.05
C GLN A 624 -3.70 11.02 -3.40
N ASP A 625 -2.93 11.17 -4.48
CA ASP A 625 -3.37 10.89 -5.85
C ASP A 625 -3.00 9.48 -6.32
N TYR A 626 -2.13 8.79 -5.58
CA TYR A 626 -1.78 7.40 -5.88
C TYR A 626 -3.00 6.48 -5.74
N PRO A 627 -3.18 5.52 -6.68
CA PRO A 627 -4.33 4.63 -6.69
C PRO A 627 -4.34 3.68 -5.49
N ARG A 628 -5.53 3.24 -5.11
CA ARG A 628 -5.72 2.17 -4.14
C ARG A 628 -5.91 0.84 -4.86
N ILE A 629 -5.00 -0.10 -4.64
CA ILE A 629 -5.11 -1.47 -5.17
C ILE A 629 -6.03 -2.25 -4.24
N LYS A 630 -7.24 -2.59 -4.72
CA LYS A 630 -8.18 -3.47 -4.03
C LYS A 630 -7.85 -4.94 -4.23
N GLY A 631 -7.25 -5.29 -5.37
CA GLY A 631 -6.64 -6.59 -5.59
C GLY A 631 -6.13 -6.79 -7.02
N LEU A 632 -5.45 -7.91 -7.22
CA LEU A 632 -4.80 -8.28 -8.48
C LEU A 632 -5.15 -9.73 -8.81
N LEU A 633 -5.50 -9.99 -10.06
CA LEU A 633 -5.69 -11.34 -10.59
C LEU A 633 -4.68 -11.62 -11.70
N TYR A 634 -4.02 -12.76 -11.64
CA TYR A 634 -3.15 -13.25 -12.72
C TYR A 634 -3.90 -14.20 -13.67
N ASN A 635 -3.37 -14.35 -14.90
CA ASN A 635 -4.05 -15.03 -16.01
C ASN A 635 -5.50 -14.56 -16.15
N ALA A 636 -5.67 -13.24 -16.13
CA ALA A 636 -7.01 -12.67 -16.05
C ALA A 636 -7.61 -12.34 -17.42
N THR A 637 -8.92 -12.53 -17.54
CA THR A 637 -9.76 -12.03 -18.62
C THR A 637 -11.08 -11.51 -18.05
N THR A 638 -11.71 -10.58 -18.75
CA THR A 638 -13.12 -10.26 -18.48
C THR A 638 -14.03 -11.23 -19.23
N ALA A 639 -15.23 -11.43 -18.70
CA ALA A 639 -16.28 -12.19 -19.34
C ALA A 639 -17.64 -11.49 -19.19
N THR A 640 -18.46 -11.54 -20.24
CA THR A 640 -19.77 -10.89 -20.33
C THR A 640 -20.89 -11.92 -20.37
N LEU A 641 -22.01 -11.67 -19.68
CA LEU A 641 -23.18 -12.55 -19.68
C LEU A 641 -23.77 -12.73 -21.09
N VAL A 642 -23.98 -13.98 -21.52
CA VAL A 642 -24.41 -14.29 -22.90
C VAL A 642 -25.92 -14.20 -23.08
N ASN A 643 -26.69 -14.59 -22.07
CA ASN A 643 -28.13 -14.80 -22.16
C ASN A 643 -28.96 -13.74 -21.40
N GLY A 644 -28.51 -12.48 -21.40
CA GLY A 644 -29.14 -11.42 -20.62
C GLY A 644 -30.62 -11.13 -20.95
N GLU A 645 -31.15 -11.62 -22.09
CA GLU A 645 -32.58 -11.49 -22.43
C GLU A 645 -33.49 -12.51 -21.73
N THR A 646 -32.95 -13.68 -21.32
CA THR A 646 -33.72 -14.77 -20.69
C THR A 646 -33.61 -14.77 -19.18
N VAL A 647 -32.57 -14.15 -18.64
CA VAL A 647 -32.29 -14.09 -17.19
C VAL A 647 -33.30 -13.19 -16.48
N GLU A 648 -33.71 -13.58 -15.28
CA GLU A 648 -34.61 -12.78 -14.45
C GLU A 648 -34.05 -11.39 -14.11
N GLN A 649 -34.95 -10.42 -13.93
CA GLN A 649 -34.57 -9.04 -13.64
C GLN A 649 -33.81 -8.89 -12.32
N ASP A 650 -34.10 -9.75 -11.33
CA ASP A 650 -33.50 -9.72 -10.01
C ASP A 650 -31.98 -9.99 -10.03
N HIS A 651 -31.48 -10.74 -11.02
CA HIS A 651 -30.03 -10.94 -11.22
C HIS A 651 -29.31 -9.61 -11.45
N PHE A 652 -29.83 -8.79 -12.37
CA PHE A 652 -29.23 -7.50 -12.71
C PHE A 652 -29.36 -6.45 -11.59
N ILE A 653 -30.26 -6.68 -10.63
CA ILE A 653 -30.45 -5.79 -9.47
C ILE A 653 -29.49 -6.16 -8.35
N ASN A 654 -29.29 -7.46 -8.11
CA ASN A 654 -28.51 -7.96 -6.99
C ASN A 654 -27.02 -8.21 -7.32
N GLU A 655 -26.65 -8.12 -8.61
CA GLU A 655 -25.32 -8.46 -9.14
C GLU A 655 -24.95 -9.94 -8.89
N LEU A 656 -24.01 -10.47 -9.67
CA LEU A 656 -23.45 -11.80 -9.40
C LEU A 656 -22.51 -11.69 -8.21
N ALA A 657 -22.77 -12.45 -7.14
CA ALA A 657 -21.89 -12.47 -5.97
C ALA A 657 -20.47 -12.95 -6.32
N ALA A 658 -19.48 -12.51 -5.54
CA ALA A 658 -18.11 -13.04 -5.64
C ALA A 658 -18.07 -14.56 -5.46
N ASP A 659 -17.09 -15.20 -6.10
CA ASP A 659 -16.82 -16.64 -6.09
C ASP A 659 -17.96 -17.54 -6.61
N SER A 660 -18.85 -16.99 -7.44
CA SER A 660 -19.93 -17.75 -8.09
C SER A 660 -19.41 -18.60 -9.25
N ILE A 661 -18.47 -18.08 -10.03
CA ILE A 661 -17.88 -18.77 -11.20
C ILE A 661 -16.66 -19.57 -10.77
N LYS A 662 -16.72 -20.90 -10.92
CA LYS A 662 -15.65 -21.83 -10.49
C LYS A 662 -15.08 -22.69 -11.61
N GLN A 663 -15.79 -22.79 -12.74
CA GLN A 663 -15.45 -23.70 -13.82
C GLN A 663 -15.98 -23.22 -15.19
N PRO A 664 -15.37 -23.65 -16.30
CA PRO A 664 -15.97 -23.51 -17.62
C PRO A 664 -17.21 -24.41 -17.77
N VAL A 665 -18.16 -24.04 -18.62
CA VAL A 665 -19.34 -24.85 -18.95
C VAL A 665 -18.92 -26.16 -19.62
N ASN A 666 -17.98 -26.08 -20.56
CA ASN A 666 -17.36 -27.25 -21.17
C ASN A 666 -16.08 -27.58 -20.43
N ALA A 667 -16.00 -28.78 -19.85
CA ALA A 667 -14.81 -29.22 -19.13
C ALA A 667 -13.57 -29.14 -20.03
N SER A 668 -12.55 -28.41 -19.56
CA SER A 668 -11.25 -28.32 -20.20
C SER A 668 -10.21 -29.04 -19.34
N PRO A 669 -9.50 -30.06 -19.87
CA PRO A 669 -8.46 -30.76 -19.11
C PRO A 669 -7.26 -29.86 -18.80
N ALA A 670 -7.15 -28.68 -19.43
CA ALA A 670 -6.06 -27.74 -19.18
C ALA A 670 -6.31 -26.84 -17.96
N ILE A 671 -7.57 -26.58 -17.59
CA ILE A 671 -7.93 -25.65 -16.51
C ILE A 671 -8.07 -26.43 -15.21
N SER A 672 -7.31 -26.03 -14.18
CA SER A 672 -7.42 -26.58 -12.83
C SER A 672 -8.48 -25.85 -12.00
N GLY A 673 -8.67 -24.55 -12.25
CA GLY A 673 -9.67 -23.75 -11.55
C GLY A 673 -9.90 -22.39 -12.20
N VAL A 674 -11.04 -21.79 -11.88
CA VAL A 674 -11.42 -20.42 -12.25
C VAL A 674 -11.79 -19.67 -10.98
N THR A 675 -11.35 -18.42 -10.86
CA THR A 675 -11.62 -17.56 -9.70
C THR A 675 -12.26 -16.26 -10.13
N GLN A 676 -13.29 -15.83 -9.40
CA GLN A 676 -14.02 -14.57 -9.61
C GLN A 676 -14.15 -13.83 -8.26
N PRO A 677 -13.09 -13.13 -7.81
CA PRO A 677 -13.04 -12.57 -6.45
C PRO A 677 -13.93 -11.34 -6.23
N TRP A 678 -14.45 -10.71 -7.29
CA TRP A 678 -15.30 -9.51 -7.20
C TRP A 678 -16.63 -9.74 -7.88
N ALA A 679 -17.68 -9.08 -7.36
CA ALA A 679 -19.03 -9.13 -7.93
C ALA A 679 -19.07 -8.63 -9.38
N SER A 680 -20.13 -9.00 -10.12
CA SER A 680 -20.32 -8.49 -11.47
C SER A 680 -20.64 -6.99 -11.48
N TRP A 681 -20.39 -6.34 -12.61
CA TRP A 681 -20.63 -4.91 -12.78
C TRP A 681 -21.27 -4.59 -14.14
N ASP A 682 -21.79 -3.37 -14.29
CA ASP A 682 -22.41 -2.83 -15.53
C ASP A 682 -23.65 -3.56 -16.06
N GLY A 683 -24.29 -4.40 -15.24
CA GLY A 683 -25.57 -5.03 -15.57
C GLY A 683 -26.75 -4.08 -15.49
N HIS A 684 -27.67 -4.16 -16.46
CA HIS A 684 -28.96 -3.45 -16.38
C HIS A 684 -30.14 -4.36 -16.66
N PRO A 685 -31.18 -4.35 -15.81
CA PRO A 685 -32.40 -5.07 -16.11
C PRO A 685 -33.09 -4.45 -17.32
N LYS A 686 -33.90 -5.27 -17.99
CA LYS A 686 -34.81 -4.78 -19.03
C LYS A 686 -35.68 -3.66 -18.46
N GLU A 687 -35.83 -2.59 -19.23
CA GLU A 687 -36.62 -1.44 -18.82
C GLU A 687 -38.09 -1.83 -18.58
N THR A 688 -38.61 -1.51 -17.39
CA THR A 688 -40.02 -1.73 -17.04
C THR A 688 -40.93 -0.78 -17.82
N GLU A 689 -42.21 -1.12 -17.96
CA GLU A 689 -43.15 -0.28 -18.68
C GLU A 689 -43.27 1.13 -18.06
N GLN A 690 -43.25 1.19 -16.72
CA GLN A 690 -43.30 2.47 -16.01
C GLN A 690 -42.04 3.32 -16.23
N ALA A 691 -40.85 2.70 -16.21
CA ALA A 691 -39.59 3.38 -16.50
C ALA A 691 -39.56 3.89 -17.95
N PHE A 692 -39.98 3.05 -18.91
CA PHE A 692 -40.12 3.41 -20.32
C PHE A 692 -41.01 4.65 -20.51
N LEU A 693 -42.19 4.64 -19.90
CA LEU A 693 -43.15 5.75 -20.02
C LEU A 693 -42.69 7.03 -19.28
N THR A 694 -41.78 6.90 -18.31
CA THR A 694 -41.14 8.03 -17.62
C THR A 694 -39.99 8.62 -18.44
N ARG A 695 -39.20 7.77 -19.11
CA ARG A 695 -38.06 8.19 -19.95
C ARG A 695 -38.47 8.89 -21.24
N LEU A 696 -39.54 8.43 -21.90
CA LEU A 696 -39.90 8.94 -23.22
C LEU A 696 -40.19 10.45 -23.30
N PRO A 697 -40.96 11.06 -22.38
CA PRO A 697 -41.16 12.51 -22.37
C PRO A 697 -39.84 13.29 -22.32
N ALA A 698 -38.90 12.84 -21.47
CA ALA A 698 -37.56 13.41 -21.42
C ALA A 698 -36.85 13.27 -22.78
N ARG A 699 -36.80 12.06 -23.33
CA ARG A 699 -36.16 11.77 -24.63
C ARG A 699 -36.68 12.62 -25.79
N LEU A 700 -37.98 12.91 -25.81
CA LEU A 700 -38.64 13.77 -26.80
C LEU A 700 -38.37 15.25 -26.55
N SER A 701 -38.23 15.66 -25.29
CA SER A 701 -37.90 17.02 -24.88
C SER A 701 -36.46 17.40 -25.28
N HIS A 702 -35.46 16.65 -24.82
CA HIS A 702 -34.05 16.97 -25.08
C HIS A 702 -33.55 16.49 -26.45
N ARG A 703 -34.28 15.59 -27.13
CA ARG A 703 -33.95 15.07 -28.48
C ARG A 703 -32.50 14.55 -28.63
N ASN A 704 -31.94 14.00 -27.55
CA ASN A 704 -30.53 13.58 -27.46
C ASN A 704 -29.52 14.70 -27.75
N ARG A 705 -29.79 15.91 -27.24
CA ARG A 705 -28.88 17.06 -27.27
C ARG A 705 -28.82 17.72 -25.89
N ALA A 706 -27.62 18.14 -25.51
CA ALA A 706 -27.32 18.79 -24.25
C ALA A 706 -27.34 20.32 -24.43
N LEU A 707 -28.55 20.90 -24.55
CA LEU A 707 -28.74 22.33 -24.83
C LEU A 707 -29.04 23.18 -23.60
N SER A 708 -29.77 22.62 -22.63
CA SER A 708 -30.09 23.29 -21.36
C SER A 708 -29.54 22.50 -20.18
N TRP A 709 -29.40 23.16 -19.03
CA TRP A 709 -28.98 22.51 -17.77
C TRP A 709 -29.84 21.29 -17.43
N GLY A 710 -31.16 21.40 -17.57
CA GLY A 710 -32.06 20.27 -17.35
C GLY A 710 -31.81 19.11 -18.31
N ASN A 711 -31.51 19.39 -19.58
CA ASN A 711 -31.17 18.33 -20.54
C ASN A 711 -29.85 17.64 -20.19
N ILE A 712 -28.83 18.40 -19.75
CA ILE A 712 -27.55 17.84 -19.32
C ILE A 712 -27.74 16.90 -18.13
N VAL A 713 -28.48 17.33 -17.10
CA VAL A 713 -28.79 16.51 -15.92
C VAL A 713 -29.50 15.21 -16.31
N THR A 714 -30.55 15.31 -17.12
CA THR A 714 -31.31 14.11 -17.54
C THR A 714 -30.47 13.16 -18.37
N LEU A 715 -29.69 13.67 -19.33
CA LEU A 715 -28.83 12.84 -20.18
C LEU A 715 -27.75 12.11 -19.36
N LEU A 716 -27.09 12.81 -18.43
CA LEU A 716 -26.07 12.20 -17.56
C LEU A 716 -26.68 11.10 -16.69
N LYS A 717 -27.83 11.36 -16.04
CA LYS A 717 -28.51 10.36 -15.20
C LYS A 717 -29.06 9.17 -15.98
N GLU A 718 -29.46 9.36 -17.24
CA GLU A 718 -29.94 8.27 -18.10
C GLU A 718 -28.81 7.36 -18.62
N GLN A 719 -27.60 7.91 -18.76
CA GLN A 719 -26.43 7.19 -19.26
C GLN A 719 -25.62 6.53 -18.13
N PHE A 720 -25.45 7.22 -17.01
CA PHE A 720 -24.58 6.78 -15.91
C PHE A 720 -25.41 6.46 -14.67
N ILE A 721 -25.64 5.16 -14.43
CA ILE A 721 -26.33 4.65 -13.23
C ILE A 721 -25.60 4.94 -11.92
N SER A 722 -24.31 5.25 -12.01
CA SER A 722 -23.50 5.64 -10.86
C SER A 722 -23.88 6.99 -10.29
N LEU A 723 -24.71 7.76 -10.99
CA LEU A 723 -25.19 9.06 -10.56
C LEU A 723 -26.54 8.93 -9.88
N PHE A 724 -26.59 9.31 -8.62
CA PHE A 724 -27.85 9.54 -7.93
C PHE A 724 -28.52 10.84 -8.46
N ASP A 725 -27.74 11.92 -8.52
CA ASP A 725 -28.23 13.20 -9.03
C ASP A 725 -27.11 14.06 -9.63
N VAL A 726 -27.48 15.06 -10.42
CA VAL A 726 -26.54 16.06 -10.94
C VAL A 726 -27.13 17.44 -10.65
N LYS A 727 -26.32 18.31 -10.07
CA LYS A 727 -26.70 19.67 -9.69
C LYS A 727 -25.97 20.66 -10.58
N TYR A 728 -26.74 21.59 -11.12
CA TYR A 728 -26.22 22.73 -11.86
C TYR A 728 -26.19 23.97 -10.95
N PRO A 729 -25.44 25.03 -11.30
CA PRO A 729 -25.28 26.21 -10.47
C PRO A 729 -26.61 26.89 -10.12
N SER A 730 -26.72 27.53 -8.95
CA SER A 730 -27.95 28.22 -8.55
C SER A 730 -28.28 29.39 -9.48
N ALA A 731 -29.52 29.88 -9.38
CA ALA A 731 -29.95 31.08 -10.09
C ALA A 731 -29.05 32.30 -9.79
N SER A 732 -28.51 32.39 -8.58
CA SER A 732 -27.59 33.45 -8.18
C SER A 732 -26.27 33.37 -8.94
N GLU A 733 -25.70 32.18 -9.11
CA GLU A 733 -24.48 31.96 -9.90
C GLU A 733 -24.70 32.19 -11.39
N LEU A 734 -25.83 31.69 -11.93
CA LEU A 734 -26.17 31.85 -13.35
C LEU A 734 -26.47 33.30 -13.76
N THR A 735 -26.78 34.18 -12.81
CA THR A 735 -27.06 35.60 -13.06
C THR A 735 -25.88 36.52 -12.73
N LYS A 736 -24.71 35.96 -12.34
CA LYS A 736 -23.50 36.76 -12.14
C LYS A 736 -23.01 37.37 -13.46
N ILE A 737 -22.49 38.59 -13.35
CA ILE A 737 -21.85 39.31 -14.45
C ILE A 737 -20.38 39.55 -14.06
N PRO A 738 -19.40 39.14 -14.89
CA PRO A 738 -19.57 38.49 -16.20
C PRO A 738 -20.12 37.06 -16.09
N ALA A 739 -20.77 36.60 -17.16
CA ALA A 739 -21.28 35.22 -17.23
C ALA A 739 -20.12 34.22 -17.14
N PRO A 740 -20.27 33.09 -16.42
CA PRO A 740 -19.22 32.10 -16.30
C PRO A 740 -18.86 31.49 -17.67
N GLU A 741 -17.59 31.56 -18.05
CA GLU A 741 -17.08 30.92 -19.27
C GLU A 741 -17.14 29.39 -19.17
N LYS A 742 -16.93 28.87 -17.96
CA LYS A 742 -16.98 27.44 -17.63
C LYS A 742 -18.30 27.09 -16.96
N GLN A 743 -18.91 26.02 -17.43
CA GLN A 743 -20.17 25.50 -16.91
C GLN A 743 -19.88 24.31 -15.99
N GLN A 744 -19.75 24.58 -14.70
CA GLN A 744 -19.49 23.55 -13.69
C GLN A 744 -20.78 22.83 -13.26
N LEU A 745 -20.72 21.50 -13.20
CA LEU A 745 -21.77 20.60 -12.74
C LEU A 745 -21.26 19.79 -11.55
N ILE A 746 -22.09 19.66 -10.53
CA ILE A 746 -21.78 18.85 -9.35
C ILE A 746 -22.50 17.51 -9.49
N VAL A 747 -21.74 16.42 -9.66
CA VAL A 747 -22.31 15.07 -9.69
C VAL A 747 -22.38 14.50 -8.30
N ILE A 748 -23.53 13.92 -7.98
CA ILE A 748 -23.79 13.23 -6.72
C ILE A 748 -23.80 11.74 -7.03
N PRO A 749 -22.75 11.00 -6.67
CA PRO A 749 -22.74 9.57 -6.88
C PRO A 749 -23.81 8.88 -6.04
N ASP A 750 -24.31 7.79 -6.58
CA ASP A 750 -25.01 6.77 -5.80
C ASP A 750 -23.99 6.07 -4.90
N SER A 751 -24.31 5.94 -3.61
CA SER A 751 -23.41 5.39 -2.60
C SER A 751 -22.97 3.95 -2.89
N ARG A 752 -23.66 3.21 -3.77
CA ARG A 752 -23.28 1.88 -4.25
C ARG A 752 -22.10 1.90 -5.22
N TYR A 753 -21.98 2.97 -6.02
CA TYR A 753 -21.00 3.10 -7.09
C TYR A 753 -19.91 4.15 -6.80
N LYS A 754 -19.73 4.49 -5.52
CA LYS A 754 -18.65 5.38 -5.05
C LYS A 754 -17.30 4.69 -5.19
N ASP A 755 -16.28 5.47 -5.53
CA ASP A 755 -14.91 4.99 -5.73
C ASP A 755 -14.02 5.27 -4.50
N ASN A 756 -14.63 5.55 -3.34
CA ASN A 756 -13.94 5.81 -2.08
C ASN A 756 -14.58 5.08 -0.90
N ASP A 757 -13.78 4.79 0.13
CA ASP A 757 -14.20 4.03 1.32
C ASP A 757 -15.13 4.80 2.28
N ASP A 758 -15.34 6.11 2.08
CA ASP A 758 -16.14 6.94 2.98
C ASP A 758 -17.62 6.95 2.56
N ALA A 759 -18.44 6.20 3.29
CA ALA A 759 -19.89 6.12 3.08
C ALA A 759 -20.62 7.47 3.27
N LEU A 760 -20.10 8.36 4.13
CA LEU A 760 -20.70 9.68 4.37
C LEU A 760 -20.31 10.69 3.28
N ARG A 761 -19.19 10.43 2.59
CA ARG A 761 -18.61 11.33 1.58
C ARG A 761 -18.41 10.60 0.24
N PRO A 762 -19.47 10.09 -0.41
CA PRO A 762 -19.32 9.31 -1.64
C PRO A 762 -18.76 10.18 -2.77
N LYS A 763 -17.69 9.72 -3.42
CA LYS A 763 -17.03 10.42 -4.53
C LYS A 763 -16.81 9.47 -5.69
N LEU A 764 -16.90 10.00 -6.91
CA LEU A 764 -16.41 9.33 -8.10
C LEU A 764 -14.95 9.67 -8.32
N ASN A 765 -14.20 8.75 -8.89
CA ASN A 765 -12.85 9.05 -9.33
C ASN A 765 -12.89 10.06 -10.51
N PRO A 766 -11.86 10.91 -10.65
CA PRO A 766 -11.74 11.81 -11.78
C PRO A 766 -11.75 11.15 -13.16
N ALA A 767 -11.46 9.84 -13.28
CA ALA A 767 -11.56 9.10 -14.54
C ALA A 767 -12.96 9.09 -15.10
N ARG A 768 -13.88 8.67 -14.25
CA ARG A 768 -15.30 8.60 -14.58
C ARG A 768 -15.86 10.00 -14.78
N LEU A 769 -15.39 10.99 -14.03
CA LEU A 769 -15.76 12.39 -14.29
C LEU A 769 -15.31 12.86 -15.68
N ALA A 770 -14.08 12.53 -16.09
CA ALA A 770 -13.56 12.87 -17.41
C ALA A 770 -14.30 12.13 -18.53
N GLU A 771 -14.62 10.84 -18.33
CA GLU A 771 -15.47 10.05 -19.24
C GLU A 771 -16.84 10.71 -19.43
N MET A 772 -17.48 11.13 -18.34
CA MET A 772 -18.76 11.84 -18.37
C MET A 772 -18.66 13.14 -19.17
N VAL A 773 -17.58 13.92 -18.98
CA VAL A 773 -17.32 15.15 -19.73
C VAL A 773 -17.13 14.88 -21.22
N GLU A 774 -16.32 13.88 -21.59
CA GLU A 774 -16.07 13.54 -22.98
C GLU A 774 -17.33 12.99 -23.67
N TRP A 775 -18.14 12.21 -22.97
CA TRP A 775 -19.41 11.72 -23.48
C TRP A 775 -20.42 12.86 -23.70
N ILE A 776 -20.63 13.74 -22.71
CA ILE A 776 -21.62 14.82 -22.83
C ILE A 776 -21.19 15.88 -23.85
N LYS A 777 -19.89 16.11 -24.03
CA LYS A 777 -19.34 17.00 -25.06
C LYS A 777 -19.78 16.62 -26.47
N GLN A 778 -19.92 15.33 -26.77
CA GLN A 778 -20.39 14.84 -28.07
C GLN A 778 -21.85 15.27 -28.36
N LEU A 779 -22.62 15.59 -27.31
CA LEU A 779 -24.03 15.97 -27.38
C LEU A 779 -24.27 17.48 -27.17
N SER A 780 -23.25 18.23 -26.72
CA SER A 780 -23.33 19.66 -26.40
C SER A 780 -22.87 20.55 -27.56
N SER A 781 -23.01 21.86 -27.39
CA SER A 781 -22.42 22.85 -28.31
C SER A 781 -20.88 22.79 -28.23
N PRO A 782 -20.14 22.97 -29.34
CA PRO A 782 -18.68 23.07 -29.30
C PRO A 782 -18.17 24.31 -28.54
N TRP A 783 -19.05 25.28 -28.27
CA TRP A 783 -18.75 26.48 -27.48
C TRP A 783 -18.98 26.29 -25.97
N ALA A 784 -19.61 25.19 -25.56
CA ALA A 784 -19.87 24.92 -24.14
C ALA A 784 -18.63 24.26 -23.52
N THR A 785 -18.08 24.89 -22.47
CA THR A 785 -16.96 24.34 -21.71
C THR A 785 -17.51 23.73 -20.42
N LEU A 786 -17.88 22.45 -20.49
CA LEU A 786 -18.47 21.72 -19.38
C LEU A 786 -17.37 21.15 -18.47
N GLU A 787 -17.52 21.36 -17.17
CA GLU A 787 -16.70 20.75 -16.13
C GLU A 787 -17.59 19.99 -15.15
N ILE A 788 -17.22 18.76 -14.81
CA ILE A 788 -17.96 17.92 -13.87
C ILE A 788 -17.06 17.64 -12.68
N SER A 789 -17.57 17.88 -11.46
CA SER A 789 -16.84 17.68 -10.21
C SER A 789 -17.69 17.02 -9.13
N ASN A 790 -17.06 16.31 -8.19
CA ASN A 790 -17.72 15.85 -6.96
C ASN A 790 -18.10 17.03 -6.04
N PRO A 791 -19.05 16.85 -5.12
CA PRO A 791 -19.33 17.82 -4.08
C PRO A 791 -18.17 17.98 -3.09
N THR A 792 -18.07 19.18 -2.52
CA THR A 792 -17.14 19.50 -1.43
C THR A 792 -17.80 19.19 -0.09
N TYR A 793 -17.22 18.27 0.68
CA TYR A 793 -17.75 17.92 2.00
C TYR A 793 -17.15 18.81 3.08
N ILE A 794 -18.00 19.45 3.87
CA ILE A 794 -17.64 20.39 4.92
C ILE A 794 -18.06 19.83 6.27
N ASP A 795 -17.08 19.67 7.16
CA ASP A 795 -17.33 19.14 8.50
C ASP A 795 -17.92 20.22 9.43
N VAL A 796 -19.11 19.94 9.95
CA VAL A 796 -19.83 20.71 10.96
C VAL A 796 -19.66 20.01 12.29
N LYS A 797 -18.76 20.54 13.12
CA LYS A 797 -18.53 20.05 14.48
C LYS A 797 -19.72 20.41 15.36
N VAL A 798 -20.42 19.39 15.86
CA VAL A 798 -21.55 19.56 16.77
C VAL A 798 -21.17 19.08 18.15
N ASN A 799 -21.21 19.99 19.11
CA ASN A 799 -20.96 19.72 20.52
C ASN A 799 -22.24 20.01 21.30
N TYR A 800 -22.75 19.01 22.00
CA TYR A 800 -23.95 19.15 22.82
C TYR A 800 -23.75 18.49 24.18
N GLN A 801 -24.38 19.06 25.19
CA GLN A 801 -24.52 18.49 26.52
C GLN A 801 -25.99 18.19 26.78
N VAL A 802 -26.27 16.95 27.18
CA VAL A 802 -27.63 16.48 27.41
C VAL A 802 -27.72 15.75 28.75
N ALA A 803 -28.87 15.88 29.41
CA ALA A 803 -29.27 15.01 30.50
C ALA A 803 -30.16 13.91 29.93
N PHE A 804 -29.78 12.65 30.13
CA PHE A 804 -30.58 11.50 29.72
C PHE A 804 -31.61 11.14 30.80
N ILE A 805 -32.69 10.47 30.40
CA ILE A 805 -33.70 9.95 31.32
C ILE A 805 -33.11 8.98 32.35
N ALA A 806 -33.77 8.86 33.51
CA ALA A 806 -33.32 7.98 34.58
C ALA A 806 -33.24 6.51 34.11
N GLY A 807 -32.09 5.86 34.35
CA GLY A 807 -31.83 4.46 33.97
C GLY A 807 -31.04 4.27 32.68
N VAL A 808 -30.74 5.33 31.92
CA VAL A 808 -29.88 5.27 30.74
C VAL A 808 -28.43 5.61 31.13
N ASN A 809 -27.49 4.74 30.77
CA ASN A 809 -26.06 5.04 30.90
C ASN A 809 -25.70 6.20 29.94
N PRO A 810 -25.06 7.29 30.40
CA PRO A 810 -24.71 8.43 29.55
C PRO A 810 -23.90 8.06 28.30
N ASP A 811 -22.93 7.15 28.41
CA ASP A 811 -22.09 6.77 27.27
C ASP A 811 -22.91 6.06 26.19
N TYR A 812 -23.81 5.16 26.62
CA TYR A 812 -24.77 4.52 25.73
C TYR A 812 -25.73 5.55 25.11
N GLY A 813 -26.25 6.48 25.92
CA GLY A 813 -27.15 7.53 25.46
C GLY A 813 -26.51 8.43 24.41
N TYR A 814 -25.25 8.85 24.61
CA TYR A 814 -24.51 9.67 23.66
C TYR A 814 -24.29 8.91 22.35
N HIS A 815 -23.86 7.65 22.41
CA HIS A 815 -23.65 6.84 21.21
C HIS A 815 -24.94 6.63 20.42
N GLN A 816 -26.04 6.30 21.10
CA GLN A 816 -27.35 6.07 20.46
C GLN A 816 -27.90 7.37 19.84
N LEU A 817 -27.77 8.50 20.54
CA LEU A 817 -28.18 9.81 20.03
C LEU A 817 -27.34 10.23 18.81
N GLN A 818 -26.02 9.96 18.82
CA GLN A 818 -25.16 10.22 17.65
C GLN A 818 -25.63 9.42 16.43
N GLN A 819 -25.97 8.14 16.60
CA GLN A 819 -26.53 7.33 15.51
C GLN A 819 -27.87 7.88 15.00
N GLU A 820 -28.78 8.28 15.89
CA GLU A 820 -30.06 8.90 15.51
C GLU A 820 -29.86 10.19 14.69
N LEU A 821 -28.95 11.07 15.14
CA LEU A 821 -28.61 12.30 14.43
C LEU A 821 -27.95 12.02 13.07
N SER A 822 -27.06 11.02 13.02
CA SER A 822 -26.43 10.57 11.78
C SER A 822 -27.49 10.15 10.75
N ARG A 823 -28.43 9.29 11.14
CA ARG A 823 -29.52 8.80 10.27
C ARG A 823 -30.42 9.92 9.75
N LYS A 824 -30.68 10.94 10.55
CA LYS A 824 -31.61 12.02 10.17
C LYS A 824 -30.97 13.02 9.20
N TYR A 825 -29.73 13.41 9.45
CA TYR A 825 -29.05 14.48 8.71
C TYR A 825 -28.09 13.99 7.63
N MET A 826 -27.63 12.74 7.73
CA MET A 826 -26.78 12.07 6.76
C MET A 826 -27.36 10.69 6.40
N PRO A 827 -28.64 10.63 5.96
CA PRO A 827 -29.36 9.38 5.72
C PRO A 827 -28.68 8.47 4.68
N TRP A 828 -27.92 9.06 3.76
CA TRP A 828 -27.14 8.34 2.73
C TRP A 828 -25.99 7.49 3.29
N GLY A 829 -25.56 7.74 4.55
CA GLY A 829 -24.49 6.98 5.19
C GLY A 829 -24.89 5.53 5.53
N GLU A 830 -26.17 5.31 5.85
CA GLU A 830 -26.71 3.97 6.13
C GLU A 830 -27.58 3.43 4.99
N ASN A 831 -28.30 4.32 4.29
CA ASN A 831 -29.19 3.92 3.20
C ASN A 831 -28.67 4.43 1.86
N ALA A 832 -28.05 3.53 1.10
CA ALA A 832 -27.48 3.84 -0.20
C ALA A 832 -28.51 4.27 -1.26
N ALA A 833 -29.81 4.03 -1.05
CA ALA A 833 -30.87 4.48 -1.94
C ALA A 833 -31.18 5.99 -1.78
N ILE A 834 -30.60 6.66 -0.78
CA ILE A 834 -30.72 8.10 -0.58
C ILE A 834 -29.38 8.71 -0.98
N GLY A 835 -29.37 9.63 -1.92
CA GLY A 835 -28.16 10.37 -2.27
C GLY A 835 -27.96 11.63 -1.46
N VAL A 836 -26.76 12.17 -1.59
CA VAL A 836 -26.33 13.37 -0.88
C VAL A 836 -27.13 14.60 -1.32
N THR A 837 -27.35 15.55 -0.42
CA THR A 837 -27.99 16.83 -0.72
C THR A 837 -26.96 17.96 -0.63
N VAL A 838 -26.60 18.56 -1.76
CA VAL A 838 -25.74 19.77 -1.83
C VAL A 838 -26.52 21.03 -1.48
N GLY A 839 -25.83 22.10 -1.05
CA GLY A 839 -26.46 23.35 -0.65
C GLY A 839 -27.40 23.18 0.55
N ASN A 840 -27.18 22.14 1.36
CA ASN A 840 -28.02 21.84 2.51
C ASN A 840 -27.82 22.87 3.63
N ARG A 841 -28.83 22.99 4.49
CA ARG A 841 -28.80 23.86 5.67
C ARG A 841 -28.97 23.03 6.92
N ILE A 842 -28.10 23.26 7.90
CA ILE A 842 -28.27 22.74 9.25
C ILE A 842 -28.85 23.88 10.09
N ASP A 843 -30.15 23.80 10.33
CA ASP A 843 -30.84 24.77 11.18
C ASP A 843 -30.60 24.47 12.67
N TYR A 844 -30.12 25.48 13.40
CA TYR A 844 -29.75 25.33 14.80
C TYR A 844 -30.94 24.89 15.67
N TYR A 845 -32.11 25.51 15.49
CA TYR A 845 -33.29 25.21 16.32
C TYR A 845 -33.92 23.88 15.93
N GLN A 846 -33.89 23.53 14.64
CA GLN A 846 -34.34 22.21 14.19
C GLN A 846 -33.45 21.07 14.74
N LEU A 847 -32.13 21.29 14.81
CA LEU A 847 -31.20 20.35 15.43
C LEU A 847 -31.46 20.21 16.93
N LEU A 848 -31.61 21.33 17.63
CA LEU A 848 -31.97 21.34 19.05
C LEU A 848 -33.29 20.58 19.31
N ALA A 849 -34.33 20.87 18.54
CA ALA A 849 -35.62 20.20 18.66
C ALA A 849 -35.52 18.70 18.36
N THR A 850 -34.69 18.31 17.39
CA THR A 850 -34.44 16.89 17.09
C THR A 850 -33.80 16.18 18.27
N ILE A 851 -32.79 16.79 18.90
CA ILE A 851 -32.13 16.22 20.09
C ILE A 851 -33.12 16.09 21.25
N GLN A 852 -33.94 17.13 21.48
CA GLN A 852 -34.96 17.13 22.55
C GLN A 852 -36.08 16.10 22.34
N GLN A 853 -36.37 15.74 21.09
CA GLN A 853 -37.41 14.74 20.76
C GLN A 853 -36.91 13.29 20.87
N SER A 854 -35.61 13.06 21.05
CA SER A 854 -35.09 11.71 21.26
C SER A 854 -35.64 11.12 22.57
N PRO A 855 -36.16 9.89 22.58
CA PRO A 855 -36.78 9.29 23.77
C PRO A 855 -35.80 9.07 24.93
N LEU A 856 -34.49 9.17 24.67
CA LEU A 856 -33.43 9.01 25.66
C LEU A 856 -33.14 10.32 26.41
N VAL A 857 -33.48 11.47 25.83
CA VAL A 857 -33.07 12.79 26.33
C VAL A 857 -34.17 13.38 27.21
N GLU A 858 -33.82 13.76 28.44
CA GLU A 858 -34.70 14.52 29.33
C GLU A 858 -34.62 16.02 29.02
N ARG A 859 -33.40 16.56 28.83
CA ARG A 859 -33.18 17.95 28.40
C ARG A 859 -31.80 18.15 27.76
N VAL A 860 -31.71 19.17 26.92
CA VAL A 860 -30.44 19.67 26.36
C VAL A 860 -29.98 20.88 27.18
N THR A 861 -28.75 20.84 27.69
CA THR A 861 -28.16 21.94 28.47
C THR A 861 -27.34 22.89 27.63
N ASP A 862 -26.63 22.37 26.63
CA ASP A 862 -25.81 23.18 25.71
C ASP A 862 -25.79 22.56 24.30
N LEU A 863 -25.73 23.40 23.28
CA LEU A 863 -25.58 23.01 21.88
C LEU A 863 -24.75 24.08 21.16
N SER A 864 -23.67 23.66 20.51
CA SER A 864 -22.85 24.49 19.65
C SER A 864 -22.52 23.77 18.35
N ILE A 865 -22.57 24.53 17.25
CA ILE A 865 -22.23 24.05 15.90
C ILE A 865 -21.15 24.95 15.31
N THR A 866 -20.07 24.36 14.79
CA THR A 866 -18.91 25.10 14.28
C THR A 866 -18.36 24.46 13.01
N ILE A 867 -17.78 25.26 12.11
CA ILE A 867 -17.06 24.78 10.92
C ILE A 867 -15.61 25.25 11.03
N ALA A 868 -14.65 24.42 10.61
CA ALA A 868 -13.27 24.85 10.51
C ALA A 868 -13.16 26.03 9.52
N ASN A 869 -12.54 27.13 9.94
CA ASN A 869 -12.28 28.36 9.16
C ASN A 869 -13.46 29.32 8.87
N ARG A 870 -14.70 29.08 9.35
CA ARG A 870 -15.73 30.13 9.42
C ARG A 870 -15.88 30.58 10.89
N VAL A 871 -15.71 31.88 11.15
CA VAL A 871 -15.79 32.45 12.52
C VAL A 871 -17.10 32.03 13.17
N THR A 872 -16.98 31.54 14.41
CA THR A 872 -18.05 31.16 15.35
C THR A 872 -19.32 31.98 15.13
N GLY A 873 -20.35 31.33 14.58
CA GLY A 873 -21.70 31.86 14.68
C GLY A 873 -22.08 31.90 16.17
N ALA A 874 -22.50 33.07 16.65
CA ALA A 874 -23.16 33.21 17.94
C ALA A 874 -24.21 32.10 18.14
N VAL A 875 -24.42 31.67 19.39
CA VAL A 875 -25.47 30.71 19.78
C VAL A 875 -26.78 31.05 19.06
N GLY A 876 -27.36 30.10 18.34
CA GLY A 876 -28.61 30.30 17.59
C GLY A 876 -28.46 30.58 16.09
N LYS A 877 -27.25 30.58 15.50
CA LYS A 877 -27.08 30.74 14.05
C LYS A 877 -27.06 29.41 13.30
N SER A 878 -27.90 29.29 12.28
CA SER A 878 -27.93 28.17 11.34
C SER A 878 -26.74 28.22 10.37
N ILE A 879 -26.32 27.06 9.87
CA ILE A 879 -25.20 26.92 8.93
C ILE A 879 -25.75 26.58 7.54
N GLU A 880 -25.28 27.31 6.52
CA GLU A 880 -25.66 27.12 5.12
C GLU A 880 -24.43 26.68 4.31
N ALA A 881 -24.58 25.61 3.52
CA ALA A 881 -23.60 25.19 2.53
C ALA A 881 -23.72 26.05 1.26
N ALA A 882 -22.60 26.27 0.59
CA ALA A 882 -22.61 26.77 -0.79
C ALA A 882 -23.19 25.73 -1.77
N ASP A 883 -23.47 26.14 -3.01
CA ASP A 883 -24.10 25.30 -4.05
C ASP A 883 -23.36 23.99 -4.34
N ASN A 884 -22.04 23.97 -4.14
CA ASN A 884 -21.19 22.79 -4.32
C ASN A 884 -20.80 22.10 -3.00
N GLU A 885 -21.24 22.61 -1.86
CA GLU A 885 -20.89 22.10 -0.54
C GLU A 885 -21.97 21.15 0.01
N VAL A 886 -21.54 20.18 0.81
CA VAL A 886 -22.38 19.27 1.59
C VAL A 886 -21.90 19.33 3.03
N LEU A 887 -22.80 19.69 3.94
CA LEU A 887 -22.51 19.71 5.38
C LEU A 887 -22.58 18.30 5.97
N ILE A 888 -21.51 17.87 6.66
CA ILE A 888 -21.38 16.58 7.36
C ILE A 888 -21.25 16.84 8.85
N LEU A 889 -22.08 16.22 9.68
CA LEU A 889 -22.00 16.34 11.13
C LEU A 889 -20.81 15.54 11.65
N VAL A 890 -19.98 16.16 12.48
CA VAL A 890 -18.85 15.50 13.16
C VAL A 890 -18.95 15.76 14.66
N TRP A 891 -18.79 14.74 15.47
CA TRP A 891 -18.80 14.86 16.92
C TRP A 891 -17.36 14.88 17.44
N PRO A 892 -17.00 15.81 18.35
CA PRO A 892 -15.68 15.80 18.98
C PRO A 892 -15.52 14.53 19.84
N GLU A 893 -14.34 13.90 19.81
CA GLU A 893 -14.06 12.77 20.70
C GLU A 893 -14.29 13.15 22.17
N PRO A 894 -14.87 12.26 22.99
CA PRO A 894 -15.04 12.53 24.40
C PRO A 894 -13.67 12.79 25.01
N ARG A 895 -13.51 13.96 25.65
CA ARG A 895 -12.32 14.20 26.48
C ARG A 895 -12.24 13.04 27.46
N PRO A 896 -11.07 12.38 27.63
CA PRO A 896 -10.90 11.44 28.72
C PRO A 896 -11.30 12.18 29.99
N SER A 897 -12.25 11.60 30.73
CA SER A 897 -12.73 12.11 32.00
C SER A 897 -11.54 12.19 32.96
N ASN A 898 -10.84 13.33 32.93
CA ASN A 898 -9.64 13.50 33.71
C ASN A 898 -10.04 13.83 35.14
N GLN A 899 -9.59 12.92 36.00
CA GLN A 899 -9.24 13.11 37.41
C GLN A 899 -10.40 13.32 38.37
N GLY A 900 -10.76 12.21 39.01
CA GLY A 900 -11.33 12.24 40.33
C GLY A 900 -10.54 13.20 41.21
N VAL A 901 -11.26 14.20 41.71
CA VAL A 901 -10.91 14.92 42.91
C VAL A 901 -10.82 13.86 44.01
N ASN A 902 -9.60 13.44 44.34
CA ASN A 902 -9.31 12.80 45.61
C ASN A 902 -8.50 13.79 46.46
N GLN A 903 -8.93 13.85 47.72
CA GLN A 903 -8.33 14.52 48.86
C GLN A 903 -6.85 14.20 49.04
#